data_AF-A0A7V0XH33-F1
#
_entry.id   AF-A0A7V0XH33-F1
#
_cell.length_a   1.000
_cell.length_b   1.000
_cell.length_c   1.000
_cell.angle_alpha   90.00
_cell.angle_beta   90.00
_cell.angle_gamma   90.00
#
_symmetry.space_group_name_H-M   'P 1'
#
loop_
_entity.id
_entity.type
_entity.pdbx_description
1 polymer ?
#
loop_
_entity_poly.entity_id
_entity_poly.type
_entity_poly.pdbx_seq_one_letter_code
_entity_poly.pdbx_strand_id
1 'polypeptide(L)'
;MKTLIATTFLDSHRILECFYTHGPIEPKKMEKLLFAELYAKEPYQPDYLFKNAMEVFVWGKSHGELLSTSLSELSGMLHVRGNEIYVDPDRFGKWQELLLMLSPLVIITYRIFEQWQRQPLLDYVQWIKNIFAKSSLPSIYEPYLANIVTTSGLNECHMHLNGTTEPDRVWQDALLMPMQFYRFLVDSAADGSVEEMYLQLGSFEQNDLYRLLRIAASLRDELIKMMQGIPVDTNDQFYNETPKPLFFVSSIHPMEKVEPGLLNSPMQYEALFLIRALSYLRECYDRKFAFRLHYYQLISSFFQKLLVQQKRQIGFDQFQKITVNKLREYSEGQYKERFLQLQGMFGNHLGSLEGRFAPKTTRSKNECLMRAVMRGYDQEISTAFSLKLVPHFIKEADRRNPDSIVTFRDLSLRLKNRQTLHVLLEMLQTGTTKEAQFSQHHIVGFDAAANEMHAPAEVFSPIFRKLVFLGYSNFTYHAGEDFVHLLSGIRAIYEAIEFLEMHPGNRIGHATALGIEPQLWRKRMGDRVYIRQGEWLDNLVFVYYLCTLSRELSHLCYRLEQPIIQLFEAIYESMESVSIQGMISAWKLRKYDPFIAFGWEEPSIFDGFAQEEKRLTEEANEQTRVLYSAYHSAGAIKNSSKLIEIKTDELLDAEELRLVQNRMIDIMNEKKIAIETLPSSNVRISHYKNYSEHHLLRWFGFSREDDPQPIVVVGSDDTGIFMTNLRNEYAHIFQMIEPTSNYSKAVKIMEELVKNSKVYGFQKCDFGCCGTPIRR
;
A
#
# COMPACT_ATOMS: atom_id res chain seq x y z
N MET A 1 -9.73 -13.20 23.46
CA MET A 1 -10.43 -12.15 24.25
C MET A 1 -9.45 -11.29 25.06
N LYS A 2 -8.57 -11.84 25.91
CA LYS A 2 -7.58 -11.05 26.67
C LYS A 2 -6.75 -10.10 25.81
N THR A 3 -6.16 -10.62 24.72
CA THR A 3 -5.46 -9.81 23.71
C THR A 3 -6.32 -8.65 23.18
N LEU A 4 -7.58 -8.90 22.82
CA LEU A 4 -8.50 -7.86 22.33
C LEU A 4 -8.75 -6.78 23.40
N ILE A 5 -8.92 -7.17 24.67
CA ILE A 5 -9.08 -6.23 25.79
C ILE A 5 -7.80 -5.40 25.98
N ALA A 6 -6.64 -6.05 26.02
CA ALA A 6 -5.34 -5.39 26.15
C ALA A 6 -5.10 -4.38 25.02
N THR A 7 -5.33 -4.78 23.77
CA THR A 7 -5.25 -3.88 22.61
C THR A 7 -6.23 -2.72 22.72
N THR A 8 -7.49 -3.01 23.07
CA THR A 8 -8.55 -1.99 23.15
C THR A 8 -8.32 -0.99 24.27
N PHE A 9 -7.73 -1.43 25.38
CA PHE A 9 -7.31 -0.54 26.44
C PHE A 9 -6.29 0.49 25.93
N LEU A 10 -5.31 0.04 25.12
CA LEU A 10 -4.19 0.87 24.66
C LEU A 10 -4.49 1.75 23.43
N ASP A 11 -5.55 1.47 22.67
CA ASP A 11 -5.85 2.18 21.40
C ASP A 11 -7.23 2.89 21.36
N SER A 12 -7.98 2.87 22.46
CA SER A 12 -9.36 3.35 22.50
C SER A 12 -9.46 4.84 22.21
N HIS A 13 -10.23 5.20 21.17
CA HIS A 13 -10.54 6.59 20.86
C HIS A 13 -11.48 7.18 21.92
N ARG A 14 -12.44 6.41 22.46
CA ARG A 14 -13.37 6.90 23.49
C ARG A 14 -12.70 7.22 24.82
N ILE A 15 -11.71 6.42 25.22
CA ILE A 15 -10.89 6.71 26.40
C ILE A 15 -10.01 7.94 26.11
N LEU A 16 -9.42 8.03 24.91
CA LEU A 16 -8.63 9.19 24.50
C LEU A 16 -9.44 10.50 24.52
N GLU A 17 -10.64 10.50 23.95
CA GLU A 17 -11.56 11.64 23.95
C GLU A 17 -11.96 12.05 25.36
N CYS A 18 -12.20 11.07 26.25
CA CYS A 18 -12.51 11.35 27.64
C CYS A 18 -11.32 11.99 28.37
N PHE A 19 -10.08 11.52 28.12
CA PHE A 19 -8.88 12.19 28.62
C PHE A 19 -8.78 13.61 28.08
N TYR A 20 -8.96 13.79 26.77
CA TYR A 20 -8.83 15.08 26.10
C TYR A 20 -9.78 16.14 26.67
N THR A 21 -11.01 15.75 26.99
CA THR A 21 -12.10 16.66 27.41
C THR A 21 -12.25 16.81 28.93
N HIS A 22 -12.05 15.72 29.70
CA HIS A 22 -12.37 15.68 31.13
C HIS A 22 -11.17 15.39 32.03
N GLY A 23 -10.04 14.97 31.46
CA GLY A 23 -8.84 14.61 32.22
C GLY A 23 -8.86 13.18 32.79
N PRO A 24 -8.24 12.94 33.97
CA PRO A 24 -8.14 11.60 34.56
C PRO A 24 -9.50 10.94 34.74
N ILE A 25 -9.60 9.67 34.34
CA ILE A 25 -10.88 8.95 34.24
C ILE A 25 -11.08 8.07 35.49
N GLU A 26 -12.28 8.10 36.06
CA GLU A 26 -12.65 7.19 37.14
C GLU A 26 -12.73 5.73 36.65
N PRO A 27 -12.31 4.73 37.45
CA PRO A 27 -12.26 3.32 37.03
C PRO A 27 -13.57 2.80 36.43
N LYS A 28 -14.72 3.09 37.05
CA LYS A 28 -16.04 2.66 36.56
C LYS A 28 -16.40 3.29 35.21
N LYS A 29 -15.99 4.54 34.96
CA LYS A 29 -16.22 5.20 33.67
C LYS A 29 -15.32 4.60 32.60
N MET A 30 -14.06 4.31 32.95
CA MET A 30 -13.11 3.65 32.06
C MET A 30 -13.57 2.26 31.63
N GLU A 31 -14.06 1.42 32.56
CA GLU A 31 -14.64 0.12 32.24
C GLU A 31 -15.82 0.24 31.25
N LYS A 32 -16.71 1.22 31.45
CA LYS A 32 -17.82 1.45 30.52
C LYS A 32 -17.35 1.86 29.12
N LEU A 33 -16.34 2.73 29.04
CA LEU A 33 -15.76 3.16 27.76
C LEU A 33 -15.07 1.99 27.04
N LEU A 34 -14.27 1.21 27.78
CA LEU A 34 -13.60 0.01 27.28
C LEU A 34 -14.60 -1.04 26.78
N PHE A 35 -15.65 -1.33 27.55
CA PHE A 35 -16.71 -2.24 27.12
C PHE A 35 -17.37 -1.76 25.82
N ALA A 36 -17.68 -0.46 25.73
CA ALA A 36 -18.36 0.09 24.58
C ALA A 36 -17.49 0.03 23.31
N GLU A 37 -16.15 0.14 23.44
CA GLU A 37 -15.19 -0.05 22.35
C GLU A 37 -15.09 -1.51 21.91
N LEU A 38 -15.02 -2.44 22.86
CA LEU A 38 -15.02 -3.88 22.57
C LEU A 38 -16.26 -4.29 21.79
N TYR A 39 -17.43 -3.77 22.20
CA TYR A 39 -18.68 -3.96 21.47
C TYR A 39 -18.61 -3.41 20.04
N ALA A 40 -18.02 -2.22 19.84
CA ALA A 40 -17.88 -1.63 18.51
C ALA A 40 -16.90 -2.41 17.61
N LYS A 41 -15.86 -3.02 18.19
CA LYS A 41 -14.88 -3.85 17.46
C LYS A 41 -15.44 -5.22 17.06
N GLU A 42 -16.28 -5.81 17.89
CA GLU A 42 -16.84 -7.16 17.69
C GLU A 42 -18.37 -7.18 17.89
N PRO A 43 -19.15 -6.50 17.03
CA PRO A 43 -20.58 -6.21 17.27
C PRO A 43 -21.51 -7.43 17.27
N TYR A 44 -21.04 -8.58 16.79
CA TYR A 44 -21.83 -9.82 16.72
C TYR A 44 -21.58 -10.77 17.90
N GLN A 45 -20.70 -10.40 18.83
CA GLN A 45 -20.44 -11.20 20.03
C GLN A 45 -21.41 -10.81 21.16
N PRO A 46 -21.98 -11.77 21.91
CA PRO A 46 -22.82 -11.47 23.07
C PRO A 46 -22.09 -10.72 24.19
N ASP A 47 -22.79 -9.77 24.82
CA ASP A 47 -22.32 -8.94 25.94
C ASP A 47 -21.57 -9.70 27.04
N TYR A 48 -22.08 -10.88 27.43
CA TYR A 48 -21.53 -11.63 28.55
C TYR A 48 -20.10 -12.12 28.28
N LEU A 49 -19.72 -12.35 27.01
CA LEU A 49 -18.35 -12.73 26.66
C LEU A 49 -17.36 -11.61 26.97
N PHE A 50 -17.74 -10.36 26.67
CA PHE A 50 -16.92 -9.19 27.01
C PHE A 50 -16.91 -8.95 28.50
N LYS A 51 -18.08 -8.94 29.15
CA LYS A 51 -18.21 -8.64 30.59
C LYS A 51 -17.42 -9.64 31.44
N ASN A 52 -17.56 -10.95 31.17
CA ASN A 52 -16.84 -11.99 31.92
C ASN A 52 -15.32 -11.89 31.68
N ALA A 53 -14.89 -11.64 30.44
CA ALA A 53 -13.47 -11.51 30.13
C ALA A 53 -12.86 -10.24 30.75
N MET A 54 -13.60 -9.14 30.77
CA MET A 54 -13.20 -7.91 31.47
C MET A 54 -13.17 -8.10 32.98
N GLU A 55 -14.11 -8.84 33.58
CA GLU A 55 -14.07 -9.18 34.99
C GLU A 55 -12.77 -9.92 35.33
N VAL A 56 -12.37 -10.91 34.54
CA VAL A 56 -11.09 -11.62 34.77
C VAL A 56 -9.86 -10.72 34.50
N PHE A 57 -9.91 -9.89 33.46
CA PHE A 57 -8.73 -9.14 33.00
C PHE A 57 -8.52 -7.82 33.73
N VAL A 58 -9.58 -7.11 34.10
CA VAL A 58 -9.57 -5.75 34.65
C VAL A 58 -9.79 -5.73 36.16
N TRP A 59 -10.65 -6.61 36.69
CA TRP A 59 -11.05 -6.55 38.09
C TRP A 59 -9.87 -6.57 39.06
N GLY A 60 -9.95 -5.70 40.07
CA GLY A 60 -8.98 -5.63 41.16
C GLY A 60 -7.61 -5.05 40.79
N LYS A 61 -7.38 -4.66 39.54
CA LYS A 61 -6.12 -4.04 39.10
C LYS A 61 -6.19 -2.52 39.18
N SER A 62 -5.13 -1.91 39.69
CA SER A 62 -4.87 -0.48 39.53
C SER A 62 -4.63 -0.12 38.06
N HIS A 63 -4.69 1.17 37.74
CA HIS A 63 -4.46 1.66 36.38
C HIS A 63 -3.07 1.29 35.83
N GLY A 64 -2.04 1.35 36.68
CA GLY A 64 -0.67 0.96 36.31
C GLY A 64 -0.48 -0.54 36.14
N GLU A 65 -1.16 -1.35 36.97
CA GLU A 65 -1.18 -2.82 36.82
C GLU A 65 -1.91 -3.24 35.55
N LEU A 66 -3.02 -2.58 35.21
CA LEU A 66 -3.76 -2.85 33.98
C LEU A 66 -2.93 -2.51 32.74
N LEU A 67 -2.21 -1.37 32.76
CA LEU A 67 -1.27 -1.01 31.70
C LEU A 67 -0.17 -2.06 31.54
N SER A 68 0.48 -2.45 32.64
CA SER A 68 1.55 -3.46 32.63
C SER A 68 1.05 -4.84 32.20
N THR A 69 -0.12 -5.26 32.67
CA THR A 69 -0.75 -6.55 32.30
C THR A 69 -1.13 -6.55 30.81
N SER A 70 -1.63 -5.43 30.29
CA SER A 70 -1.95 -5.30 28.86
C SER A 70 -0.71 -5.46 28.00
N LEU A 71 0.39 -4.78 28.34
CA LEU A 71 1.65 -4.91 27.62
C LEU A 71 2.25 -6.32 27.74
N SER A 72 2.16 -6.96 28.91
CA SER A 72 2.60 -8.36 29.09
C SER A 72 1.83 -9.33 28.19
N GLU A 73 0.49 -9.24 28.18
CA GLU A 73 -0.37 -10.06 27.33
C GLU A 73 -0.01 -9.93 25.84
N LEU A 74 0.26 -8.70 25.37
CA LEU A 74 0.66 -8.45 23.98
C LEU A 74 2.08 -8.92 23.68
N SER A 75 3.03 -8.68 24.59
CA SER A 75 4.43 -9.11 24.46
C SER A 75 4.57 -10.64 24.44
N GLY A 76 3.57 -11.38 24.91
CA GLY A 76 3.48 -12.83 24.81
C GLY A 76 3.39 -13.36 23.37
N MET A 77 3.18 -12.50 22.36
CA MET A 77 3.34 -12.87 20.94
C MET A 77 4.80 -12.93 20.49
N LEU A 78 5.72 -12.45 21.31
CA LEU A 78 7.15 -12.35 21.00
C LEU A 78 7.95 -13.36 21.81
N HIS A 79 8.93 -13.98 21.15
CA HIS A 79 9.91 -14.84 21.80
C HIS A 79 11.33 -14.36 21.51
N VAL A 80 12.25 -14.77 22.37
CA VAL A 80 13.66 -14.38 22.31
C VAL A 80 14.46 -15.57 21.80
N ARG A 81 15.36 -15.32 20.85
CA ARG A 81 16.33 -16.30 20.36
C ARG A 81 17.71 -15.65 20.34
N GLY A 82 18.57 -16.05 21.27
CA GLY A 82 19.84 -15.34 21.48
C GLY A 82 19.59 -13.90 21.92
N ASN A 83 20.10 -12.93 21.15
CA ASN A 83 19.91 -11.49 21.39
C ASN A 83 18.87 -10.85 20.45
N GLU A 84 18.07 -11.66 19.77
CA GLU A 84 17.07 -11.23 18.78
C GLU A 84 15.65 -11.55 19.25
N ILE A 85 14.68 -10.79 18.75
CA ILE A 85 13.26 -10.91 19.09
C ILE A 85 12.47 -11.28 17.84
N TYR A 86 11.70 -12.35 17.94
CA TYR A 86 10.89 -12.88 16.84
C TYR A 86 9.43 -12.98 17.26
N VAL A 87 8.54 -12.90 16.28
CA VAL A 87 7.12 -13.19 16.47
C VAL A 87 6.94 -14.70 16.49
N ASP A 88 6.10 -15.19 17.41
CA ASP A 88 5.61 -16.57 17.41
C ASP A 88 4.86 -16.85 16.08
N PRO A 89 5.28 -17.84 15.28
CA PRO A 89 4.64 -18.17 14.00
C PRO A 89 3.11 -18.31 14.09
N ASP A 90 2.61 -19.02 15.11
CA ASP A 90 1.17 -19.25 15.31
C ASP A 90 0.37 -17.96 15.61
N ARG A 91 1.09 -16.88 15.93
CA ARG A 91 0.50 -15.57 16.27
C ARG A 91 0.85 -14.50 15.25
N PHE A 92 1.57 -14.80 14.16
CA PHE A 92 2.05 -13.80 13.22
C PHE A 92 0.93 -13.01 12.53
N GLY A 93 -0.15 -13.68 12.10
CA GLY A 93 -1.32 -12.99 11.56
C GLY A 93 -1.98 -12.04 12.58
N LYS A 94 -2.09 -12.44 13.85
CA LYS A 94 -2.63 -11.60 14.93
C LYS A 94 -1.70 -10.44 15.28
N TRP A 95 -0.39 -10.67 15.22
CA TRP A 95 0.61 -9.62 15.35
C TRP A 95 0.45 -8.57 14.25
N GLN A 96 0.30 -8.99 12.99
CA GLN A 96 0.07 -8.06 11.88
C GLN A 96 -1.21 -7.22 12.06
N GLU A 97 -2.28 -7.80 12.62
CA GLU A 97 -3.49 -7.04 12.95
C GLU A 97 -3.27 -6.05 14.11
N LEU A 98 -2.46 -6.42 15.10
CA LEU A 98 -2.12 -5.57 16.24
C LEU A 98 -1.36 -4.31 15.81
N LEU A 99 -0.42 -4.47 14.87
CA LEU A 99 0.41 -3.39 14.35
C LEU A 99 -0.36 -2.32 13.58
N LEU A 100 -1.64 -2.56 13.24
CA LEU A 100 -2.46 -1.51 12.64
C LEU A 100 -2.79 -0.39 13.64
N MET A 101 -2.84 -0.74 14.93
CA MET A 101 -3.37 0.14 15.98
C MET A 101 -2.30 0.56 16.98
N LEU A 102 -1.29 -0.28 17.23
CA LEU A 102 -0.27 -0.06 18.26
C LEU A 102 1.14 -0.09 17.71
N SER A 103 1.98 0.73 18.32
CA SER A 103 3.41 0.78 18.04
C SER A 103 4.07 -0.57 18.38
N PRO A 104 4.76 -1.22 17.43
CA PRO A 104 5.55 -2.41 17.73
C PRO A 104 6.68 -2.09 18.71
N LEU A 105 7.27 -0.88 18.65
CA LEU A 105 8.32 -0.44 19.56
C LEU A 105 7.90 -0.58 21.03
N VAL A 106 6.67 -0.18 21.37
CA VAL A 106 6.17 -0.26 22.76
C VAL A 106 6.10 -1.71 23.25
N ILE A 107 5.60 -2.62 22.41
CA ILE A 107 5.41 -4.03 22.78
C ILE A 107 6.75 -4.76 22.88
N ILE A 108 7.65 -4.51 21.93
CA ILE A 108 9.01 -5.05 21.92
C ILE A 108 9.79 -4.53 23.12
N THR A 109 9.63 -3.25 23.46
CA THR A 109 10.28 -2.67 24.64
C THR A 109 9.81 -3.32 25.94
N TYR A 110 8.51 -3.61 26.07
CA TYR A 110 8.01 -4.38 27.21
C TYR A 110 8.63 -5.79 27.25
N ARG A 111 8.81 -6.43 26.10
CA ARG A 111 9.49 -7.73 26.03
C ARG A 111 10.93 -7.65 26.50
N ILE A 112 11.68 -6.61 26.14
CA ILE A 112 13.05 -6.37 26.63
C ILE A 112 13.03 -6.18 28.15
N PHE A 113 12.08 -5.37 28.66
CA PHE A 113 11.91 -5.14 30.09
C PHE A 113 11.65 -6.46 30.85
N GLU A 114 10.75 -7.33 30.38
CA GLU A 114 10.50 -8.63 31.01
C GLU A 114 11.76 -9.49 31.10
N GLN A 115 12.58 -9.50 30.03
CA GLN A 115 13.81 -10.29 30.02
C GLN A 115 14.85 -9.75 30.98
N TRP A 116 15.04 -8.44 31.01
CA TRP A 116 15.93 -7.79 31.96
C TRP A 116 15.50 -8.06 33.41
N GLN A 117 14.20 -8.05 33.70
CA GLN A 117 13.69 -8.36 35.04
C GLN A 117 13.90 -9.82 35.44
N ARG A 118 13.96 -10.75 34.48
CA ARG A 118 14.31 -12.16 34.73
C ARG A 118 15.82 -12.39 34.81
N GLN A 119 16.60 -11.57 34.13
CA GLN A 119 18.06 -11.67 34.02
C GLN A 119 18.70 -10.32 34.34
N PRO A 120 18.95 -9.99 35.62
CA PRO A 120 19.45 -8.68 36.01
C PRO A 120 20.81 -8.27 35.43
N LEU A 121 21.62 -9.26 34.99
CA LEU A 121 22.91 -9.04 34.31
C LEU A 121 22.77 -8.75 32.81
N LEU A 122 21.55 -8.78 32.26
CA LEU A 122 21.29 -8.49 30.86
C LEU A 122 21.60 -7.02 30.55
N ASP A 123 22.46 -6.79 29.57
CA ASP A 123 22.68 -5.45 29.01
C ASP A 123 21.52 -5.08 28.07
N TYR A 124 20.42 -4.65 28.67
CA TYR A 124 19.23 -4.24 27.92
C TYR A 124 19.49 -2.97 27.09
N VAL A 125 20.50 -2.14 27.43
CA VAL A 125 20.87 -0.97 26.62
C VAL A 125 21.48 -1.41 25.30
N GLN A 126 22.37 -2.41 25.32
CA GLN A 126 22.90 -3.00 24.10
C GLN A 126 21.80 -3.69 23.26
N TRP A 127 20.81 -4.29 23.92
CA TRP A 127 19.63 -4.82 23.23
C TRP A 127 18.84 -3.73 22.51
N ILE A 128 18.55 -2.60 23.16
CA ILE A 128 17.91 -1.44 22.52
C ILE A 128 18.70 -0.99 21.29
N LYS A 129 20.03 -0.85 21.42
CA LYS A 129 20.90 -0.44 20.32
C LYS A 129 20.78 -1.36 19.10
N ASN A 130 20.73 -2.66 19.34
CA ASN A 130 20.69 -3.65 18.27
C ASN A 130 19.30 -3.79 17.65
N ILE A 131 18.26 -3.88 18.49
CA ILE A 131 16.88 -4.15 18.06
C ILE A 131 16.28 -2.96 17.32
N PHE A 132 16.49 -1.74 17.80
CA PHE A 132 15.95 -0.52 17.19
C PHE A 132 17.03 0.24 16.40
N ALA A 133 17.96 -0.50 15.78
CA ALA A 133 18.99 0.09 14.93
C ALA A 133 18.41 0.65 13.61
N LYS A 134 17.44 -0.07 13.03
CA LYS A 134 16.96 0.18 11.65
C LYS A 134 15.44 0.19 11.52
N SER A 135 14.76 -0.79 12.11
CA SER A 135 13.32 -1.02 11.97
C SER A 135 12.74 -1.54 13.30
N SER A 136 11.46 -1.26 13.54
CA SER A 136 10.68 -1.79 14.66
C SER A 136 9.82 -2.99 14.27
N LEU A 137 9.92 -3.52 13.04
CA LEU A 137 9.11 -4.64 12.55
C LEU A 137 9.83 -6.00 12.67
N PRO A 138 9.54 -6.80 13.72
CA PRO A 138 10.09 -8.13 13.83
C PRO A 138 9.39 -9.07 12.82
N SER A 139 10.08 -10.15 12.50
CA SER A 139 9.56 -11.24 11.67
C SER A 139 9.41 -12.52 12.49
N ILE A 140 8.90 -13.58 11.87
CA ILE A 140 9.03 -14.92 12.41
C ILE A 140 10.46 -15.44 12.19
N TYR A 141 10.87 -16.41 13.01
CA TYR A 141 12.05 -17.21 12.71
C TYR A 141 11.64 -18.48 11.97
N GLU A 142 11.88 -18.51 10.65
CA GLU A 142 11.90 -19.74 9.85
C GLU A 142 13.36 -19.96 9.42
N PRO A 143 14.06 -21.03 9.89
CA PRO A 143 15.34 -21.49 9.34
C PRO A 143 15.56 -21.32 7.83
N TYR A 144 14.62 -21.73 6.97
CA TYR A 144 14.79 -21.71 5.52
C TYR A 144 14.76 -20.29 4.96
N LEU A 145 13.78 -19.48 5.39
CA LEU A 145 13.71 -18.07 5.03
C LEU A 145 14.94 -17.30 5.55
N ALA A 146 15.39 -17.61 6.76
CA ALA A 146 16.60 -17.03 7.32
C ALA A 146 17.83 -17.37 6.47
N ASN A 147 17.96 -18.62 6.02
CA ASN A 147 19.04 -19.05 5.13
C ASN A 147 19.03 -18.25 3.82
N ILE A 148 17.89 -18.18 3.11
CA ILE A 148 17.75 -17.38 1.87
C ILE A 148 18.21 -15.94 2.08
N VAL A 149 17.69 -15.29 3.13
CA VAL A 149 18.03 -13.90 3.45
C VAL A 149 19.54 -13.74 3.62
N THR A 150 20.19 -14.65 4.34
CA THR A 150 21.64 -14.56 4.59
C THR A 150 22.52 -14.91 3.38
N THR A 151 22.07 -15.82 2.50
CA THR A 151 22.90 -16.31 1.39
C THR A 151 22.74 -15.53 0.10
N SER A 152 21.53 -15.06 -0.20
CA SER A 152 21.21 -14.41 -1.48
C SER A 152 20.53 -13.05 -1.34
N GLY A 153 19.96 -12.75 -0.17
CA GLY A 153 19.01 -11.65 -0.02
C GLY A 153 17.71 -11.90 -0.80
N LEU A 154 16.72 -11.04 -0.58
CA LEU A 154 15.44 -11.03 -1.30
C LEU A 154 15.42 -9.89 -2.32
N ASN A 155 14.86 -10.14 -3.51
CA ASN A 155 14.72 -9.12 -4.54
C ASN A 155 13.32 -8.50 -4.42
N GLU A 156 13.28 -7.21 -4.06
CA GLU A 156 12.05 -6.41 -4.02
C GLU A 156 11.67 -6.00 -5.44
N CYS A 157 10.57 -6.54 -5.96
CA CYS A 157 10.07 -6.28 -7.32
C CYS A 157 9.01 -5.17 -7.38
N HIS A 158 8.45 -4.76 -6.23
CA HIS A 158 7.39 -3.76 -6.16
C HIS A 158 7.38 -3.07 -4.79
N MET A 159 7.98 -1.89 -4.72
CA MET A 159 7.91 -1.03 -3.54
C MET A 159 7.81 0.44 -3.95
N HIS A 160 6.87 1.18 -3.36
CA HIS A 160 6.71 2.61 -3.61
C HIS A 160 7.65 3.42 -2.73
N LEU A 161 8.43 4.33 -3.32
CA LEU A 161 9.32 5.24 -2.58
C LEU A 161 8.57 6.38 -1.87
N ASN A 162 7.27 6.26 -1.65
CA ASN A 162 6.51 7.07 -0.71
C ASN A 162 5.76 6.08 0.21
N GLY A 163 5.25 6.51 1.37
CA GLY A 163 4.49 5.61 2.25
C GLY A 163 5.32 4.50 2.91
N THR A 164 6.65 4.65 2.97
CA THR A 164 7.59 3.62 3.47
C THR A 164 7.97 3.79 4.93
N THR A 165 7.96 5.02 5.46
CA THR A 165 8.53 5.26 6.79
C THR A 165 7.67 4.59 7.87
N GLU A 166 8.26 3.88 8.82
CA GLU A 166 7.50 3.29 9.93
C GLU A 166 6.86 4.37 10.82
N PRO A 167 5.61 4.19 11.29
CA PRO A 167 4.92 5.14 12.16
C PRO A 167 5.70 5.53 13.41
N ASP A 168 6.49 4.62 13.98
CA ASP A 168 7.33 4.89 15.14
C ASP A 168 8.33 6.03 14.88
N ARG A 169 8.88 6.09 13.66
CA ARG A 169 9.78 7.16 13.26
C ARG A 169 9.02 8.45 13.02
N VAL A 170 7.91 8.39 12.31
CA VAL A 170 7.06 9.56 12.05
C VAL A 170 6.57 10.18 13.36
N TRP A 171 6.26 9.36 14.37
CA TRP A 171 5.90 9.80 15.71
C TRP A 171 7.02 10.60 16.37
N GLN A 172 8.26 10.13 16.31
CA GLN A 172 9.41 10.86 16.87
C GLN A 172 9.59 12.20 16.17
N ASP A 173 9.54 12.22 14.85
CA ASP A 173 9.67 13.46 14.08
C ASP A 173 8.52 14.44 14.38
N ALA A 174 7.29 13.95 14.54
CA ALA A 174 6.12 14.75 14.85
C ALA A 174 6.23 15.45 16.21
N LEU A 175 6.76 14.76 17.22
CA LEU A 175 6.98 15.35 18.54
C LEU A 175 8.17 16.30 18.58
N LEU A 176 9.20 16.09 17.76
CA LEU A 176 10.39 16.96 17.68
C LEU A 176 10.13 18.22 16.86
N MET A 177 9.33 18.10 15.79
CA MET A 177 9.11 19.17 14.80
C MET A 177 7.61 19.48 14.60
N PRO A 178 6.83 19.75 15.67
CA PRO A 178 5.37 19.88 15.58
C PRO A 178 4.90 21.01 14.66
N MET A 179 5.68 22.10 14.55
CA MET A 179 5.36 23.21 13.64
C MET A 179 5.51 22.84 12.16
N GLN A 180 6.41 21.91 11.82
CA GLN A 180 6.52 21.45 10.43
C GLN A 180 5.34 20.54 10.08
N PHE A 181 4.97 19.63 10.99
CA PHE A 181 3.78 18.79 10.85
C PHE A 181 2.49 19.61 10.74
N TYR A 182 2.35 20.69 11.51
CA TYR A 182 1.20 21.58 11.42
C TYR A 182 1.01 22.16 10.02
N ARG A 183 2.09 22.47 9.30
CA ARG A 183 2.00 23.00 7.93
C ARG A 183 1.40 21.96 6.97
N PHE A 184 1.83 20.70 7.08
CA PHE A 184 1.28 19.60 6.27
C PHE A 184 -0.17 19.30 6.62
N LEU A 185 -0.53 19.37 7.91
CA LEU A 185 -1.91 19.25 8.37
C LEU A 185 -2.82 20.29 7.71
N VAL A 186 -2.45 21.58 7.77
CA VAL A 186 -3.21 22.67 7.15
C VAL A 186 -3.32 22.48 5.63
N ASP A 187 -2.25 22.04 4.97
CA ASP A 187 -2.23 21.80 3.52
C ASP A 187 -3.11 20.60 3.11
N SER A 188 -3.28 19.61 3.98
CA SER A 188 -4.18 18.47 3.73
C SER A 188 -5.66 18.75 4.05
N ALA A 189 -5.95 19.79 4.83
CA ALA A 189 -7.31 20.14 5.28
C ALA A 189 -8.28 20.51 4.15
N ALA A 190 -7.76 20.92 2.99
CA ALA A 190 -8.58 21.23 1.82
C ALA A 190 -9.15 19.98 1.12
N ASP A 191 -8.65 18.78 1.42
CA ASP A 191 -9.10 17.53 0.82
C ASP A 191 -10.15 16.86 1.72
N GLY A 192 -11.41 16.85 1.27
CA GLY A 192 -12.53 16.31 2.04
C GLY A 192 -12.39 14.81 2.39
N SER A 193 -11.57 14.07 1.64
CA SER A 193 -11.30 12.66 1.98
C SER A 193 -10.52 12.50 3.29
N VAL A 194 -9.74 13.52 3.68
CA VAL A 194 -9.02 13.55 4.96
C VAL A 194 -10.02 13.76 6.10
N GLU A 195 -11.00 14.65 5.95
CA GLU A 195 -12.08 14.83 6.95
C GLU A 195 -12.85 13.52 7.17
N GLU A 196 -13.22 12.83 6.09
CA GLU A 196 -13.87 11.51 6.18
C GLU A 196 -13.03 10.49 6.97
N MET A 197 -11.71 10.49 6.79
CA MET A 197 -10.81 9.59 7.51
C MET A 197 -10.85 9.83 9.03
N TYR A 198 -10.88 11.09 9.46
CA TYR A 198 -10.96 11.44 10.88
C TYR A 198 -12.30 11.01 11.49
N LEU A 199 -13.41 11.26 10.78
CA LEU A 199 -14.75 10.87 11.21
C LEU A 199 -14.93 9.34 11.33
N GLN A 200 -14.15 8.55 10.61
CA GLN A 200 -14.12 7.09 10.75
C GLN A 200 -13.40 6.61 12.00
N LEU A 201 -12.47 7.41 12.56
CA LEU A 201 -11.62 7.02 13.68
C LEU A 201 -12.11 7.53 15.05
N GLY A 202 -12.94 8.57 15.06
CA GLY A 202 -13.50 9.18 16.27
C GLY A 202 -14.13 10.53 16.00
N SER A 203 -14.21 11.36 17.04
CA SER A 203 -14.76 12.73 16.97
C SER A 203 -13.72 13.83 16.83
N PHE A 204 -12.43 13.47 16.71
CA PHE A 204 -11.34 14.43 16.54
C PHE A 204 -11.27 14.98 15.13
N GLU A 205 -10.79 16.21 15.02
CA GLU A 205 -10.43 16.86 13.75
C GLU A 205 -8.91 17.05 13.64
N GLN A 206 -8.43 17.54 12.49
CA GLN A 206 -7.00 17.81 12.26
C GLN A 206 -6.41 18.82 13.25
N ASN A 207 -7.19 19.83 13.65
CA ASN A 207 -6.76 20.81 14.66
C ASN A 207 -6.58 20.16 16.04
N ASP A 208 -7.42 19.19 16.39
CA ASP A 208 -7.26 18.41 17.61
C ASP A 208 -5.97 17.60 17.55
N LEU A 209 -5.61 17.01 16.40
CA LEU A 209 -4.36 16.27 16.29
C LEU A 209 -3.13 17.13 16.62
N TYR A 210 -3.07 18.36 16.08
CA TYR A 210 -1.96 19.26 16.42
C TYR A 210 -1.87 19.53 17.92
N ARG A 211 -3.03 19.72 18.58
CA ARG A 211 -3.08 19.88 20.04
C ARG A 211 -2.65 18.61 20.76
N LEU A 212 -3.11 17.44 20.32
CA LEU A 212 -2.74 16.13 20.87
C LEU A 212 -1.22 15.89 20.77
N LEU A 213 -0.57 16.25 19.66
CA LEU A 213 0.89 16.16 19.52
C LEU A 213 1.62 17.02 20.57
N ARG A 214 1.14 18.24 20.82
CA ARG A 214 1.71 19.10 21.87
C ARG A 214 1.46 18.55 23.27
N ILE A 215 0.29 17.98 23.51
CA ILE A 215 -0.02 17.29 24.78
C ILE A 215 0.94 16.11 24.96
N ALA A 216 1.13 15.27 23.95
CA ALA A 216 2.04 14.12 24.01
C ALA A 216 3.49 14.54 24.29
N ALA A 217 3.99 15.59 23.65
CA ALA A 217 5.31 16.14 23.93
C ALA A 217 5.44 16.61 25.39
N SER A 218 4.41 17.27 25.93
CA SER A 218 4.38 17.71 27.32
C SER A 218 4.25 16.55 28.31
N LEU A 219 3.45 15.52 28.00
CA LEU A 219 3.34 14.32 28.83
C LEU A 219 4.69 13.60 28.92
N ARG A 220 5.39 13.44 27.79
CA ARG A 220 6.72 12.84 27.76
C ARG A 220 7.72 13.62 28.62
N ASP A 221 7.72 14.95 28.50
CA ASP A 221 8.55 15.84 29.33
C ASP A 221 8.28 15.66 30.82
N GLU A 222 7.00 15.65 31.22
CA GLU A 222 6.62 15.49 32.62
C GLU A 222 6.87 14.11 33.19
N LEU A 223 6.62 13.05 32.42
CA LEU A 223 6.93 11.69 32.84
C LEU A 223 8.43 11.56 33.12
N ILE A 224 9.29 12.17 32.29
CA ILE A 224 10.73 12.21 32.53
C ILE A 224 11.07 13.00 33.79
N LYS A 225 10.46 14.17 34.01
CA LYS A 225 10.65 14.94 35.26
C LYS A 225 10.29 14.12 36.49
N MET A 226 9.16 13.41 36.48
CA MET A 226 8.72 12.56 37.58
C MET A 226 9.74 11.46 37.88
N MET A 227 10.26 10.78 36.86
CA MET A 227 11.31 9.76 37.02
C MET A 227 12.63 10.32 37.57
N GLN A 228 12.91 11.61 37.34
CA GLN A 228 14.09 12.30 37.86
C GLN A 228 13.86 12.97 39.23
N GLY A 229 12.68 12.82 39.83
CA GLY A 229 12.33 13.49 41.09
C GLY A 229 12.20 15.02 40.96
N ILE A 230 12.07 15.55 39.74
CA ILE A 230 11.90 16.97 39.48
C ILE A 230 10.42 17.32 39.71
N PRO A 231 10.10 18.37 40.50
CA PRO A 231 8.72 18.79 40.72
C PRO A 231 7.96 19.03 39.41
N VAL A 232 6.80 18.38 39.29
CA VAL A 232 5.82 18.59 38.22
C VAL A 232 4.64 19.39 38.76
N ASP A 233 4.01 20.16 37.88
CA ASP A 233 2.83 20.93 38.27
C ASP A 233 1.71 19.97 38.71
N THR A 234 1.11 20.27 39.85
CA THR A 234 0.00 19.50 40.41
C THR A 234 -1.32 19.83 39.74
N ASN A 235 -1.44 21.01 39.11
CA ASN A 235 -2.61 21.40 38.33
C ASN A 235 -2.58 20.65 36.99
N ASP A 236 -3.36 19.57 36.91
CA ASP A 236 -3.54 18.75 35.70
C ASP A 236 -4.30 19.52 34.60
N GLN A 237 -3.79 20.66 34.16
CA GLN A 237 -4.41 21.53 33.15
C GLN A 237 -3.95 21.21 31.71
N PHE A 238 -3.53 19.97 31.43
CA PHE A 238 -3.27 19.54 30.03
C PHE A 238 -4.53 19.64 29.15
N TYR A 239 -5.69 19.70 29.79
CA TYR A 239 -7.00 19.51 29.18
C TYR A 239 -7.68 20.80 28.70
N ASN A 240 -7.26 21.99 29.20
CA ASN A 240 -7.99 23.25 28.95
C ASN A 240 -7.14 24.45 28.51
N GLU A 241 -5.80 24.40 28.58
CA GLU A 241 -4.94 25.55 28.28
C GLU A 241 -3.95 25.28 27.14
N THR A 242 -3.42 26.35 26.56
CA THR A 242 -2.30 26.33 25.62
C THR A 242 -1.14 25.53 26.22
N PRO A 243 -0.60 24.49 25.55
CA PRO A 243 0.42 23.62 26.12
C PRO A 243 1.61 24.41 26.66
N LYS A 244 2.02 24.11 27.90
CA LYS A 244 3.09 24.79 28.63
C LYS A 244 4.43 24.69 27.89
N PRO A 245 5.38 25.62 28.12
CA PRO A 245 6.75 25.47 27.62
C PRO A 245 7.35 24.15 28.12
N LEU A 246 7.96 23.39 27.22
CA LEU A 246 8.62 22.12 27.58
C LEU A 246 9.83 22.41 28.48
N PHE A 247 10.09 21.59 29.50
CA PHE A 247 11.29 21.73 30.33
C PHE A 247 12.55 21.32 29.55
N PHE A 248 12.46 20.22 28.81
CA PHE A 248 13.49 19.73 27.92
C PHE A 248 13.31 20.24 26.48
N VAL A 249 13.16 21.56 26.24
CA VAL A 249 13.08 22.14 24.88
C VAL A 249 14.26 21.66 24.03
N SER A 250 14.02 20.83 23.03
CA SER A 250 15.13 20.24 22.28
C SER A 250 14.75 19.77 20.88
N SER A 251 15.73 19.85 19.98
CA SER A 251 15.73 19.19 18.68
C SER A 251 16.11 17.70 18.75
N ILE A 252 16.22 17.13 19.96
CA ILE A 252 16.56 15.73 20.23
C ILE A 252 15.58 15.13 21.26
N HIS A 253 15.58 13.80 21.40
CA HIS A 253 14.68 13.13 22.34
C HIS A 253 14.97 13.57 23.79
N PRO A 254 13.97 13.92 24.63
CA PRO A 254 14.22 14.44 25.98
C PRO A 254 15.04 13.51 26.89
N MET A 255 14.88 12.19 26.77
CA MET A 255 15.68 11.21 27.53
C MET A 255 17.19 11.27 27.19
N GLU A 256 17.56 11.72 25.99
CA GLU A 256 18.97 11.92 25.62
C GLU A 256 19.61 13.07 26.42
N LYS A 257 18.84 14.04 26.90
CA LYS A 257 19.38 15.06 27.82
C LYS A 257 19.66 14.51 29.21
N VAL A 258 18.88 13.51 29.62
CA VAL A 258 19.02 12.87 30.94
C VAL A 258 20.17 11.88 30.93
N GLU A 259 20.29 11.07 29.88
CA GLU A 259 21.35 10.08 29.70
C GLU A 259 22.10 10.33 28.36
N PRO A 260 22.95 11.38 28.25
CA PRO A 260 23.57 11.78 26.99
C PRO A 260 24.55 10.74 26.41
N GLY A 261 24.47 10.54 25.10
CA GLY A 261 25.38 9.67 24.35
C GLY A 261 25.23 8.17 24.65
N LEU A 262 24.20 7.77 25.39
CA LEU A 262 23.96 6.37 25.72
C LEU A 262 23.50 5.57 24.49
N LEU A 263 22.67 6.18 23.65
CA LEU A 263 22.01 5.60 22.47
C LEU A 263 22.18 6.50 21.24
N ASN A 264 21.87 5.97 20.07
CA ASN A 264 22.25 6.57 18.78
C ASN A 264 21.07 7.23 18.04
N SER A 265 19.82 7.01 18.45
CA SER A 265 18.65 7.52 17.73
C SER A 265 17.46 7.86 18.64
N PRO A 266 16.55 8.75 18.20
CA PRO A 266 15.33 9.06 18.95
C PRO A 266 14.46 7.83 19.25
N MET A 267 14.36 6.87 18.33
CA MET A 267 13.63 5.62 18.56
C MET A 267 14.25 4.79 19.69
N GLN A 268 15.58 4.70 19.74
CA GLN A 268 16.26 4.00 20.83
C GLN A 268 16.02 4.70 22.18
N TYR A 269 16.07 6.04 22.21
CA TYR A 269 15.77 6.79 23.42
C TYR A 269 14.29 6.71 23.84
N GLU A 270 13.36 6.53 22.90
CA GLU A 270 11.95 6.23 23.22
C GLU A 270 11.84 4.87 23.93
N ALA A 271 12.53 3.84 23.44
CA ALA A 271 12.57 2.54 24.10
C ALA A 271 13.19 2.65 25.51
N LEU A 272 14.27 3.41 25.68
CA LEU A 272 14.85 3.67 27.00
C LEU A 272 13.86 4.39 27.92
N PHE A 273 13.18 5.43 27.41
CA PHE A 273 12.14 6.15 28.13
C PHE A 273 11.05 5.21 28.64
N LEU A 274 10.56 4.31 27.78
CA LEU A 274 9.54 3.32 28.16
C LEU A 274 10.06 2.31 29.20
N ILE A 275 11.30 1.81 29.10
CA ILE A 275 11.89 0.92 30.13
C ILE A 275 11.99 1.62 31.49
N ARG A 276 12.44 2.89 31.50
CA ARG A 276 12.50 3.69 32.73
C ARG A 276 11.10 3.92 33.30
N ALA A 277 10.13 4.22 32.45
CA ALA A 277 8.75 4.43 32.86
C ALA A 277 8.11 3.15 33.44
N LEU A 278 8.38 1.98 32.85
CA LEU A 278 7.92 0.69 33.36
C LEU A 278 8.56 0.34 34.71
N SER A 279 9.84 0.66 34.88
CA SER A 279 10.55 0.49 36.16
C SER A 279 9.93 1.36 37.26
N TYR A 280 9.72 2.65 36.97
CA TYR A 280 9.07 3.59 37.88
C TYR A 280 7.65 3.14 38.26
N LEU A 281 6.85 2.68 37.29
CA LEU A 281 5.51 2.17 37.56
C LEU A 281 5.50 0.98 38.52
N ARG A 282 6.46 0.07 38.37
CA ARG A 282 6.58 -1.12 39.22
C ARG A 282 7.04 -0.77 40.64
N GLU A 283 7.90 0.23 40.79
CA GLU A 283 8.51 0.59 42.08
C GLU A 283 7.64 1.55 42.90
N CYS A 284 7.03 2.54 42.24
CA CYS A 284 6.39 3.67 42.93
C CYS A 284 4.86 3.55 43.02
N TYR A 285 4.22 2.72 42.20
CA TYR A 285 2.74 2.57 42.13
C TYR A 285 2.00 3.91 41.97
N ASP A 286 2.63 4.88 41.30
CA ASP A 286 2.13 6.24 41.15
C ASP A 286 0.95 6.27 40.15
N ARG A 287 -0.25 6.48 40.69
CA ARG A 287 -1.50 6.56 39.92
C ARG A 287 -1.47 7.69 38.88
N LYS A 288 -0.88 8.84 39.20
CA LYS A 288 -0.81 10.00 38.31
C LYS A 288 0.10 9.71 37.12
N PHE A 289 1.26 9.10 37.40
CA PHE A 289 2.19 8.64 36.37
C PHE A 289 1.53 7.65 35.42
N ALA A 290 0.81 6.65 35.96
CA ALA A 290 0.11 5.64 35.16
C ALA A 290 -0.93 6.23 34.20
N PHE A 291 -1.72 7.22 34.65
CA PHE A 291 -2.68 7.89 33.77
C PHE A 291 -2.00 8.68 32.66
N ARG A 292 -0.92 9.40 32.99
CA ARG A 292 -0.17 10.21 32.00
C ARG A 292 0.50 9.35 30.95
N LEU A 293 1.12 8.22 31.35
CA LEU A 293 1.72 7.28 30.41
C LEU A 293 0.66 6.62 29.53
N HIS A 294 -0.50 6.27 30.09
CA HIS A 294 -1.60 5.72 29.30
C HIS A 294 -2.14 6.75 28.30
N TYR A 295 -2.31 8.00 28.71
CA TYR A 295 -2.76 9.06 27.80
C TYR A 295 -1.75 9.28 26.66
N TYR A 296 -0.45 9.31 26.96
CA TYR A 296 0.60 9.35 25.95
C TYR A 296 0.48 8.20 24.93
N GLN A 297 0.28 6.97 25.42
CA GLN A 297 0.11 5.79 24.57
C GLN A 297 -1.14 5.87 23.68
N LEU A 298 -2.25 6.36 24.21
CA LEU A 298 -3.49 6.52 23.45
C LEU A 298 -3.34 7.55 22.33
N ILE A 299 -2.64 8.65 22.58
CA ILE A 299 -2.34 9.66 21.54
C ILE A 299 -1.47 9.05 20.45
N SER A 300 -0.40 8.34 20.83
CA SER A 300 0.49 7.65 19.88
C SER A 300 -0.28 6.65 19.02
N SER A 301 -1.18 5.87 19.62
CA SER A 301 -2.02 4.90 18.92
C SER A 301 -3.04 5.56 17.97
N PHE A 302 -3.64 6.69 18.37
CA PHE A 302 -4.48 7.48 17.46
C PHE A 302 -3.69 8.04 16.28
N PHE A 303 -2.51 8.57 16.52
CA PHE A 303 -1.62 9.06 15.47
C PHE A 303 -1.24 7.95 14.48
N GLN A 304 -0.90 6.75 14.97
CA GLN A 304 -0.59 5.61 14.12
C GLN A 304 -1.77 5.17 13.24
N LYS A 305 -3.00 5.20 13.76
CA LYS A 305 -4.21 4.89 12.98
C LYS A 305 -4.44 5.85 11.81
N LEU A 306 -3.87 7.06 11.86
CA LEU A 306 -3.87 8.01 10.74
C LEU A 306 -2.79 7.71 9.68
N LEU A 307 -1.83 6.85 9.99
CA LEU A 307 -0.70 6.54 9.13
C LEU A 307 -0.78 5.16 8.47
N VAL A 308 -1.58 4.26 9.05
CA VAL A 308 -1.61 2.83 8.72
C VAL A 308 -3.00 2.41 8.27
N GLN A 309 -3.07 1.60 7.21
CA GLN A 309 -4.34 1.10 6.67
C GLN A 309 -5.04 0.18 7.68
N GLN A 310 -6.20 0.60 8.17
CA GLN A 310 -6.96 -0.14 9.17
C GLN A 310 -7.70 -1.32 8.55
N LYS A 311 -8.00 -2.35 9.36
CA LYS A 311 -8.71 -3.57 8.90
C LYS A 311 -10.09 -3.31 8.27
N ARG A 312 -10.75 -2.20 8.62
CA ARG A 312 -12.08 -1.81 8.10
C ARG A 312 -12.01 -0.80 6.94
N GLN A 313 -10.81 -0.32 6.61
CA GLN A 313 -10.54 0.57 5.48
C GLN A 313 -10.24 -0.31 4.27
N ILE A 314 -11.27 -0.69 3.51
CA ILE A 314 -11.17 -1.56 2.33
C ILE A 314 -11.31 -0.74 1.05
N GLY A 315 -10.58 -1.12 0.00
CA GLY A 315 -10.58 -0.45 -1.31
C GLY A 315 -9.54 0.66 -1.43
N PHE A 316 -9.20 1.00 -2.69
CA PHE A 316 -8.15 1.98 -3.00
C PHE A 316 -8.51 3.38 -2.49
N ASP A 317 -9.79 3.76 -2.48
CA ASP A 317 -10.24 5.05 -1.95
C ASP A 317 -9.86 5.24 -0.47
N GLN A 318 -9.90 4.17 0.34
CA GLN A 318 -9.49 4.26 1.74
C GLN A 318 -7.97 4.36 1.88
N PHE A 319 -7.22 3.63 1.05
CA PHE A 319 -5.77 3.77 0.97
C PHE A 319 -5.36 5.20 0.59
N GLN A 320 -6.04 5.79 -0.40
CA GLN A 320 -5.74 7.12 -0.88
C GLN A 320 -5.90 8.19 0.22
N LYS A 321 -6.88 8.05 1.13
CA LYS A 321 -7.05 8.95 2.29
C LYS A 321 -5.79 9.08 3.16
N ILE A 322 -5.04 7.98 3.31
CA ILE A 322 -3.78 7.98 4.05
C ILE A 322 -2.71 8.74 3.27
N THR A 323 -2.60 8.49 1.96
CA THR A 323 -1.59 9.15 1.12
C THR A 323 -1.79 10.67 1.02
N VAL A 324 -3.05 11.15 1.04
CA VAL A 324 -3.35 12.59 0.89
C VAL A 324 -3.36 13.36 2.22
N ASN A 325 -3.30 12.69 3.37
CA ASN A 325 -3.25 13.36 4.68
C ASN A 325 -1.89 14.02 4.99
N LYS A 326 -0.86 13.74 4.18
CA LYS A 326 0.48 14.35 4.20
C LYS A 326 1.25 14.23 5.52
N LEU A 327 0.80 13.40 6.46
CA LEU A 327 1.44 13.26 7.78
C LEU A 327 2.86 12.68 7.71
N ARG A 328 3.22 12.01 6.60
CA ARG A 328 4.55 11.41 6.40
C ARG A 328 5.55 12.31 5.68
N GLU A 329 5.10 13.41 5.07
CA GLU A 329 5.89 14.22 4.12
C GLU A 329 7.19 14.74 4.74
N TYR A 330 7.15 15.18 6.00
CA TYR A 330 8.34 15.64 6.70
C TYR A 330 9.39 14.52 6.84
N SER A 331 8.98 13.37 7.36
CA SER A 331 9.85 12.22 7.59
C SER A 331 10.34 11.59 6.28
N GLU A 332 9.51 11.62 5.23
CA GLU A 332 9.81 10.97 3.95
C GLU A 332 10.70 11.80 3.01
N GLY A 333 10.91 13.08 3.32
CA GLY A 333 11.86 13.94 2.60
C GLY A 333 13.32 13.47 2.69
N GLN A 334 13.65 12.56 3.61
CA GLN A 334 14.99 12.00 3.79
C GLN A 334 15.03 10.50 3.47
N TYR A 335 15.87 10.10 2.50
CA TYR A 335 15.90 8.73 2.00
C TYR A 335 16.80 7.75 2.77
N LYS A 336 17.89 8.22 3.41
CA LYS A 336 18.88 7.34 4.05
C LYS A 336 18.22 6.39 5.05
N GLU A 337 17.43 6.97 5.93
CA GLU A 337 16.81 6.27 7.04
C GLU A 337 15.73 5.30 6.59
N ARG A 338 15.05 5.64 5.51
CA ARG A 338 14.07 4.78 4.84
C ARG A 338 14.77 3.56 4.25
N PHE A 339 15.91 3.76 3.58
CA PHE A 339 16.71 2.65 3.07
C PHE A 339 17.32 1.78 4.18
N LEU A 340 17.72 2.35 5.32
CA LEU A 340 18.15 1.57 6.48
C LEU A 340 17.01 0.69 7.00
N GLN A 341 15.82 1.26 7.17
CA GLN A 341 14.63 0.54 7.65
C GLN A 341 14.26 -0.64 6.75
N LEU A 342 14.32 -0.46 5.43
CA LEU A 342 13.99 -1.49 4.44
C LEU A 342 14.94 -2.71 4.47
N GLN A 343 16.14 -2.58 5.05
CA GLN A 343 17.02 -3.73 5.28
C GLN A 343 16.47 -4.70 6.34
N GLY A 344 15.45 -4.28 7.09
CA GLY A 344 14.80 -5.04 8.16
C GLY A 344 15.48 -4.91 9.52
N MET A 345 14.84 -5.49 10.54
CA MET A 345 15.25 -5.35 11.95
C MET A 345 16.63 -5.96 12.23
N PHE A 346 16.89 -7.18 11.74
CA PHE A 346 18.16 -7.88 11.97
C PHE A 346 18.86 -8.17 10.64
N GLY A 347 20.06 -7.60 10.46
CA GLY A 347 20.89 -7.79 9.27
C GLY A 347 20.45 -6.93 8.07
N ASN A 348 20.60 -7.49 6.87
CA ASN A 348 20.06 -6.95 5.63
C ASN A 348 19.25 -8.05 4.92
N HIS A 349 17.98 -7.75 4.64
CA HIS A 349 17.05 -8.69 4.00
C HIS A 349 17.06 -8.58 2.48
N LEU A 350 17.62 -7.50 1.91
CA LEU A 350 17.51 -7.17 0.50
C LEU A 350 18.76 -7.54 -0.29
N GLY A 351 18.57 -8.17 -1.45
CA GLY A 351 19.58 -8.26 -2.51
C GLY A 351 19.48 -7.09 -3.49
N SER A 352 18.26 -6.76 -3.92
CA SER A 352 17.98 -5.58 -4.75
C SER A 352 16.66 -4.92 -4.38
N LEU A 353 16.57 -3.61 -4.64
CA LEU A 353 15.39 -2.79 -4.40
C LEU A 353 14.89 -2.15 -5.70
N GLU A 354 13.72 -2.56 -6.21
CA GLU A 354 12.99 -1.86 -7.29
C GLU A 354 12.02 -0.83 -6.71
N GLY A 355 12.53 0.38 -6.47
CA GLY A 355 11.77 1.50 -5.92
C GLY A 355 11.01 2.30 -6.99
N ARG A 356 9.71 2.48 -6.79
CA ARG A 356 8.81 3.23 -7.67
C ARG A 356 8.72 4.68 -7.24
N PHE A 357 8.83 5.62 -8.17
CA PHE A 357 8.67 7.05 -7.88
C PHE A 357 7.83 7.75 -8.93
N ALA A 358 7.05 8.76 -8.53
CA ALA A 358 6.26 9.56 -9.47
C ALA A 358 7.14 10.62 -10.18
N PRO A 359 7.41 10.49 -11.50
CA PRO A 359 8.17 11.48 -12.25
C PRO A 359 7.42 12.82 -12.30
N LYS A 360 8.18 13.91 -12.43
CA LYS A 360 7.69 15.29 -12.39
C LYS A 360 7.64 15.87 -13.80
N THR A 361 6.75 16.84 -13.98
CA THR A 361 6.53 17.55 -15.26
C THR A 361 7.62 18.56 -15.62
N THR A 362 8.63 18.74 -14.76
CA THR A 362 9.76 19.64 -15.04
C THR A 362 11.08 19.00 -14.65
N ARG A 363 12.12 19.29 -15.44
CA ARG A 363 13.47 18.76 -15.23
C ARG A 363 14.03 19.10 -13.85
N SER A 364 13.91 20.35 -13.42
CA SER A 364 14.38 20.80 -12.10
C SER A 364 13.74 20.02 -10.94
N LYS A 365 12.45 19.68 -11.03
CA LYS A 365 11.77 18.90 -9.99
C LYS A 365 12.23 17.44 -9.99
N ASN A 366 12.46 16.84 -11.17
CA ASN A 366 13.06 15.50 -11.27
C ASN A 366 14.47 15.46 -10.71
N GLU A 367 15.34 16.40 -11.08
CA GLU A 367 16.70 16.48 -10.55
C GLU A 367 16.69 16.71 -9.02
N CYS A 368 15.77 17.51 -8.49
CA CYS A 368 15.63 17.67 -7.04
C CYS A 368 15.28 16.36 -6.34
N LEU A 369 14.32 15.60 -6.89
CA LEU A 369 13.94 14.28 -6.38
C LEU A 369 15.11 13.29 -6.44
N MET A 370 15.78 13.18 -7.60
CA MET A 370 16.92 12.28 -7.80
C MET A 370 18.09 12.64 -6.90
N ARG A 371 18.32 13.93 -6.63
CA ARG A 371 19.30 14.38 -5.63
C ARG A 371 18.98 13.87 -4.23
N ALA A 372 17.71 13.91 -3.82
CA ALA A 372 17.30 13.42 -2.50
C ALA A 372 17.50 11.90 -2.37
N VAL A 373 17.12 11.14 -3.41
CA VAL A 373 17.35 9.69 -3.48
C VAL A 373 18.84 9.35 -3.45
N MET A 374 19.64 10.00 -4.31
CA MET A 374 21.08 9.79 -4.42
C MET A 374 21.81 10.11 -3.10
N ARG A 375 21.39 11.15 -2.37
CA ARG A 375 21.96 11.46 -1.04
C ARG A 375 21.63 10.40 0.01
N GLY A 376 20.46 9.78 -0.07
CA GLY A 376 20.07 8.71 0.84
C GLY A 376 20.76 7.38 0.54
N TYR A 377 20.99 7.09 -0.75
CA TYR A 377 21.67 5.88 -1.22
C TYR A 377 23.20 6.07 -1.20
N ASP A 378 23.74 6.28 0.00
CA ASP A 378 25.17 6.52 0.21
C ASP A 378 26.00 5.21 0.13
N GLN A 379 27.29 5.29 0.49
CA GLN A 379 28.20 4.14 0.46
C GLN A 379 27.76 3.01 1.40
N GLU A 380 27.20 3.34 2.56
CA GLU A 380 26.71 2.34 3.52
C GLU A 380 25.54 1.56 2.90
N ILE A 381 24.55 2.28 2.34
CA ILE A 381 23.38 1.66 1.74
C ILE A 381 23.72 0.88 0.46
N SER A 382 24.54 1.46 -0.41
CA SER A 382 24.89 0.84 -1.70
C SER A 382 25.73 -0.43 -1.58
N THR A 383 26.39 -0.64 -0.43
CA THR A 383 27.04 -1.93 -0.13
C THR A 383 26.07 -3.00 0.40
N ALA A 384 24.91 -2.59 0.91
CA ALA A 384 23.91 -3.51 1.44
C ALA A 384 23.07 -4.15 0.33
N PHE A 385 22.51 -3.35 -0.58
CA PHE A 385 21.66 -3.84 -1.68
C PHE A 385 21.79 -2.98 -2.93
N SER A 386 21.44 -3.52 -4.09
CA SER A 386 21.41 -2.77 -5.35
C SER A 386 20.10 -2.00 -5.53
N LEU A 387 20.17 -0.67 -5.69
CA LEU A 387 19.01 0.17 -6.00
C LEU A 387 18.70 0.19 -7.50
N LYS A 388 17.42 0.01 -7.82
CA LYS A 388 16.80 0.12 -9.13
C LYS A 388 15.57 1.03 -9.01
N LEU A 389 15.35 1.89 -9.99
CA LEU A 389 14.27 2.87 -9.99
C LEU A 389 13.33 2.64 -11.16
N VAL A 390 12.03 2.75 -10.88
CA VAL A 390 10.96 2.61 -11.87
C VAL A 390 10.08 3.86 -11.80
N PRO A 391 10.12 4.77 -12.80
CA PRO A 391 9.22 5.90 -12.89
C PRO A 391 7.79 5.41 -13.07
N HIS A 392 6.89 5.93 -12.24
CA HIS A 392 5.53 5.47 -12.07
C HIS A 392 4.54 6.59 -12.46
N PHE A 393 3.91 6.49 -13.62
CA PHE A 393 2.92 7.46 -14.08
C PHE A 393 1.61 7.32 -13.29
N ILE A 394 1.01 8.44 -12.91
CA ILE A 394 -0.12 8.48 -11.97
C ILE A 394 -1.46 8.53 -12.71
N LYS A 395 -2.38 7.61 -12.41
CA LYS A 395 -3.77 7.57 -12.85
C LYS A 395 -4.57 8.67 -12.16
N GLU A 396 -5.24 9.49 -12.96
CA GLU A 396 -6.01 10.64 -12.49
C GLU A 396 -7.38 10.67 -13.17
N ALA A 397 -8.43 10.94 -12.38
CA ALA A 397 -9.77 10.99 -12.90
C ALA A 397 -9.95 12.16 -13.87
N ASP A 398 -10.70 11.94 -14.95
CA ASP A 398 -11.17 13.03 -15.80
C ASP A 398 -12.26 13.84 -15.08
N ARG A 399 -11.88 15.04 -14.62
CA ARG A 399 -12.78 15.94 -13.85
C ARG A 399 -13.62 16.86 -14.73
N ARG A 400 -13.55 16.73 -16.06
CA ARG A 400 -14.31 17.58 -16.99
C ARG A 400 -15.78 17.18 -16.97
N ASN A 401 -16.67 18.17 -17.09
CA ASN A 401 -18.10 17.90 -17.20
C ASN A 401 -18.38 17.20 -18.56
N PRO A 402 -18.97 15.99 -18.59
CA PRO A 402 -19.31 15.28 -19.82
C PRO A 402 -20.05 16.10 -20.86
N ASP A 403 -20.95 17.00 -20.45
CA ASP A 403 -21.74 17.85 -21.35
C ASP A 403 -20.91 18.94 -22.07
N SER A 404 -19.68 19.19 -21.59
CA SER A 404 -18.77 20.21 -22.12
C SER A 404 -17.57 19.65 -22.89
N ILE A 405 -17.47 18.33 -23.04
CA ILE A 405 -16.32 17.69 -23.69
C ILE A 405 -16.45 17.85 -25.21
N VAL A 406 -15.65 18.76 -25.78
CA VAL A 406 -15.51 18.96 -27.25
C VAL A 406 -14.21 18.34 -27.81
N THR A 407 -13.50 17.59 -26.97
CA THR A 407 -12.22 16.91 -27.26
C THR A 407 -12.41 15.41 -27.00
N PHE A 408 -11.33 14.66 -26.78
CA PHE A 408 -11.40 13.25 -26.36
C PHE A 408 -11.21 13.05 -24.86
N ARG A 409 -11.54 11.84 -24.39
CA ARG A 409 -11.43 11.38 -22.99
C ARG A 409 -10.01 11.55 -22.45
N ASP A 410 -9.92 11.92 -21.17
CA ASP A 410 -8.66 12.01 -20.42
C ASP A 410 -7.61 12.97 -21.01
N LEU A 411 -8.03 14.01 -21.75
CA LEU A 411 -7.12 14.94 -22.44
C LEU A 411 -6.04 15.50 -21.50
N SER A 412 -6.43 15.96 -20.30
CA SER A 412 -5.50 16.53 -19.32
C SER A 412 -4.43 15.52 -18.89
N LEU A 413 -4.82 14.27 -18.65
CA LEU A 413 -3.90 13.21 -18.25
C LEU A 413 -3.01 12.78 -19.43
N ARG A 414 -3.54 12.68 -20.64
CA ARG A 414 -2.75 12.39 -21.86
C ARG A 414 -1.67 13.46 -22.10
N LEU A 415 -2.02 14.74 -21.98
CA LEU A 415 -1.05 15.84 -22.08
C LEU A 415 0.03 15.77 -20.99
N LYS A 416 -0.38 15.52 -19.74
CA LYS A 416 0.53 15.37 -18.61
C LYS A 416 1.49 14.18 -18.79
N ASN A 417 0.99 13.05 -19.26
CA ASN A 417 1.77 11.85 -19.57
C ASN A 417 2.83 12.15 -20.64
N ARG A 418 2.43 12.80 -21.76
CA ARG A 418 3.36 13.21 -22.83
C ARG A 418 4.44 14.16 -22.30
N GLN A 419 4.08 15.18 -21.54
CA GLN A 419 5.03 16.13 -20.95
C GLN A 419 6.01 15.43 -19.99
N THR A 420 5.49 14.57 -19.13
CA THR A 420 6.28 13.87 -18.11
C THR A 420 7.27 12.90 -18.76
N LEU A 421 6.82 12.12 -19.75
CA LEU A 421 7.71 11.25 -20.52
C LEU A 421 8.79 12.07 -21.25
N HIS A 422 8.40 13.17 -21.91
CA HIS A 422 9.35 14.02 -22.64
C HIS A 422 10.48 14.52 -21.74
N VAL A 423 10.14 15.08 -20.58
CA VAL A 423 11.11 15.60 -19.60
C VAL A 423 12.01 14.48 -19.07
N LEU A 424 11.45 13.30 -18.82
CA LEU A 424 12.19 12.15 -18.34
C LEU A 424 13.19 11.64 -19.39
N LEU A 425 12.76 11.51 -20.66
CA LEU A 425 13.62 11.09 -21.76
C LEU A 425 14.72 12.12 -22.05
N GLU A 426 14.41 13.42 -22.02
CA GLU A 426 15.41 14.48 -22.18
C GLU A 426 16.50 14.34 -21.11
N MET A 427 16.12 14.14 -19.85
CA MET A 427 17.05 13.94 -18.74
C MET A 427 17.90 12.68 -18.92
N LEU A 428 17.29 11.57 -19.35
CA LEU A 428 17.98 10.30 -19.56
C LEU A 428 18.94 10.33 -20.76
N GLN A 429 18.59 11.00 -21.85
CA GLN A 429 19.36 10.98 -23.10
C GLN A 429 20.43 12.07 -23.16
N THR A 430 20.16 13.25 -22.60
CA THR A 430 21.02 14.44 -22.78
C THR A 430 21.54 15.03 -21.47
N GLY A 431 21.07 14.52 -20.32
CA GLY A 431 21.45 15.04 -19.02
C GLY A 431 22.91 14.74 -18.66
N THR A 432 23.63 15.79 -18.28
CA THR A 432 25.06 15.72 -17.87
C THR A 432 25.26 16.04 -16.39
N THR A 433 24.20 16.36 -15.66
CA THR A 433 24.23 16.59 -14.22
C THR A 433 24.47 15.28 -13.46
N LYS A 434 24.96 15.36 -12.23
CA LYS A 434 25.16 14.15 -11.40
C LYS A 434 23.85 13.40 -11.19
N GLU A 435 22.76 14.14 -11.02
CA GLU A 435 21.41 13.62 -10.86
C GLU A 435 20.90 12.90 -12.13
N ALA A 436 21.20 13.45 -13.31
CA ALA A 436 20.88 12.79 -14.57
C ALA A 436 21.70 11.50 -14.78
N GLN A 437 23.01 11.53 -14.47
CA GLN A 437 23.87 10.34 -14.54
C GLN A 437 23.42 9.25 -13.55
N PHE A 438 23.04 9.64 -12.34
CA PHE A 438 22.42 8.74 -11.37
C PHE A 438 21.13 8.13 -11.92
N SER A 439 20.26 8.94 -12.52
CA SER A 439 19.02 8.49 -13.15
C SER A 439 19.28 7.50 -14.30
N GLN A 440 20.25 7.79 -15.18
CA GLN A 440 20.68 6.92 -16.28
C GLN A 440 21.23 5.58 -15.79
N HIS A 441 21.82 5.55 -14.60
CA HIS A 441 22.35 4.34 -14.02
C HIS A 441 21.27 3.49 -13.32
N HIS A 442 20.36 4.15 -12.59
CA HIS A 442 19.42 3.47 -11.70
C HIS A 442 18.01 3.28 -12.28
N ILE A 443 17.56 4.05 -13.28
CA ILE A 443 16.26 3.84 -13.91
C ILE A 443 16.34 2.62 -14.83
N VAL A 444 15.56 1.58 -14.52
CA VAL A 444 15.64 0.27 -15.22
C VAL A 444 14.33 -0.16 -15.88
N GLY A 445 13.22 0.51 -15.65
CA GLY A 445 11.92 0.16 -16.23
C GLY A 445 10.90 1.27 -16.03
N PHE A 446 9.66 1.07 -16.47
CA PHE A 446 8.56 2.05 -16.35
C PHE A 446 7.28 1.38 -15.85
N ASP A 447 6.46 2.16 -15.15
CA ASP A 447 5.20 1.72 -14.53
C ASP A 447 4.09 2.79 -14.63
N ALA A 448 2.84 2.39 -14.44
CA ALA A 448 1.74 3.30 -14.13
C ALA A 448 0.75 2.68 -13.13
N ALA A 449 0.35 3.45 -12.12
CA ALA A 449 -0.72 3.12 -11.17
C ALA A 449 -1.29 4.34 -10.46
N ALA A 450 -1.59 4.24 -9.17
CA ALA A 450 -2.68 4.93 -8.47
C ALA A 450 -4.05 4.30 -8.80
N ASN A 451 -5.12 4.95 -8.37
CA ASN A 451 -6.48 4.42 -8.39
C ASN A 451 -6.87 3.90 -9.78
N GLU A 452 -7.14 2.60 -9.88
CA GLU A 452 -7.45 1.94 -11.15
C GLU A 452 -8.78 2.42 -11.76
N MET A 453 -9.70 2.91 -10.93
CA MET A 453 -11.00 3.43 -11.37
C MET A 453 -10.90 4.78 -12.08
N HIS A 454 -9.74 5.44 -12.03
CA HIS A 454 -9.55 6.77 -12.58
C HIS A 454 -9.21 6.80 -14.08
N ALA A 455 -8.34 5.90 -14.56
CA ALA A 455 -7.86 5.94 -15.93
C ALA A 455 -7.47 4.54 -16.45
N PRO A 456 -7.97 4.12 -17.63
CA PRO A 456 -7.65 2.83 -18.24
C PRO A 456 -6.29 2.83 -18.97
N ALA A 457 -5.85 1.63 -19.36
CA ALA A 457 -4.59 1.40 -20.08
C ALA A 457 -4.43 2.23 -21.37
N GLU A 458 -5.52 2.47 -22.11
CA GLU A 458 -5.52 3.27 -23.35
C GLU A 458 -5.03 4.72 -23.17
N VAL A 459 -5.09 5.27 -21.95
CA VAL A 459 -4.60 6.62 -21.64
C VAL A 459 -3.07 6.67 -21.57
N PHE A 460 -2.45 5.54 -21.20
CA PHE A 460 -1.01 5.38 -21.07
C PHE A 460 -0.38 4.70 -22.30
N SER A 461 -1.17 3.97 -23.08
CA SER A 461 -0.74 3.25 -24.28
C SER A 461 0.20 4.07 -25.19
N PRO A 462 -0.11 5.33 -25.58
CA PRO A 462 0.79 6.10 -26.45
C PRO A 462 2.21 6.30 -25.88
N ILE A 463 2.33 6.56 -24.57
CA ILE A 463 3.65 6.78 -23.95
C ILE A 463 4.43 5.47 -23.77
N PHE A 464 3.77 4.36 -23.48
CA PHE A 464 4.41 3.04 -23.37
C PHE A 464 4.83 2.50 -24.74
N ARG A 465 3.98 2.61 -25.76
CA ARG A 465 4.33 2.20 -27.12
C ARG A 465 5.44 3.07 -27.72
N LYS A 466 5.49 4.37 -27.37
CA LYS A 466 6.64 5.22 -27.68
C LYS A 466 7.93 4.72 -27.01
N LEU A 467 7.86 4.29 -25.74
CA LEU A 467 8.99 3.70 -25.04
C LEU A 467 9.45 2.39 -25.71
N VAL A 468 8.52 1.51 -26.10
CA VAL A 468 8.81 0.29 -26.88
C VAL A 468 9.51 0.64 -28.19
N PHE A 469 8.99 1.62 -28.95
CA PHE A 469 9.60 2.09 -30.20
C PHE A 469 11.03 2.62 -30.00
N LEU A 470 11.31 3.23 -28.86
CA LEU A 470 12.63 3.73 -28.48
C LEU A 470 13.57 2.61 -27.94
N GLY A 471 13.09 1.37 -27.85
CA GLY A 471 13.86 0.21 -27.44
C GLY A 471 13.76 -0.16 -25.96
N TYR A 472 12.98 0.57 -25.16
CA TYR A 472 12.72 0.19 -23.76
C TYR A 472 11.85 -1.06 -23.70
N SER A 473 12.20 -1.98 -22.80
CA SER A 473 11.59 -3.31 -22.73
C SER A 473 11.06 -3.69 -21.36
N ASN A 474 11.39 -2.95 -20.30
CA ASN A 474 11.05 -3.32 -18.93
C ASN A 474 9.83 -2.54 -18.46
N PHE A 475 8.67 -3.18 -18.51
CA PHE A 475 7.40 -2.56 -18.16
C PHE A 475 6.69 -3.36 -17.06
N THR A 476 6.17 -2.62 -16.09
CA THR A 476 5.09 -3.10 -15.22
C THR A 476 3.91 -2.15 -15.33
N TYR A 477 2.73 -2.61 -14.94
CA TYR A 477 1.51 -1.81 -14.94
C TYR A 477 0.55 -2.38 -13.89
N HIS A 478 0.00 -1.55 -13.01
CA HIS A 478 -1.01 -2.04 -12.07
C HIS A 478 -2.35 -2.20 -12.78
N ALA A 479 -2.89 -3.41 -12.75
CA ALA A 479 -4.20 -3.71 -13.27
C ALA A 479 -4.84 -4.88 -12.51
N GLY A 480 -6.14 -4.75 -12.27
CA GLY A 480 -6.96 -5.77 -11.62
C GLY A 480 -6.74 -5.87 -10.11
N GLU A 481 -6.23 -4.83 -9.45
CA GLU A 481 -6.20 -4.76 -7.99
C GLU A 481 -7.56 -4.40 -7.39
N ASP A 482 -8.17 -3.31 -7.91
CA ASP A 482 -9.46 -2.76 -7.48
C ASP A 482 -10.36 -2.58 -8.70
N PHE A 483 -11.63 -2.97 -8.58
CA PHE A 483 -12.56 -3.07 -9.70
C PHE A 483 -14.02 -3.19 -9.23
N VAL A 484 -14.96 -2.69 -10.04
CA VAL A 484 -16.40 -2.78 -9.73
C VAL A 484 -16.95 -4.19 -9.94
N HIS A 485 -16.59 -4.83 -11.04
CA HIS A 485 -16.95 -6.20 -11.36
C HIS A 485 -15.70 -7.02 -11.66
N LEU A 486 -15.69 -8.33 -11.36
CA LEU A 486 -14.53 -9.18 -11.61
C LEU A 486 -14.05 -9.11 -13.06
N LEU A 487 -14.99 -9.11 -14.01
CA LEU A 487 -14.71 -8.89 -15.44
C LEU A 487 -14.04 -7.55 -15.76
N SER A 488 -14.33 -6.48 -15.01
CA SER A 488 -13.66 -5.18 -15.18
C SER A 488 -12.17 -5.31 -14.88
N GLY A 489 -11.82 -5.98 -13.78
CA GLY A 489 -10.43 -6.22 -13.41
C GLY A 489 -9.70 -7.12 -14.41
N ILE A 490 -10.34 -8.21 -14.87
CA ILE A 490 -9.75 -9.11 -15.88
C ILE A 490 -9.53 -8.37 -17.21
N ARG A 491 -10.52 -7.57 -17.66
CA ARG A 491 -10.39 -6.75 -18.87
C ARG A 491 -9.24 -5.75 -18.74
N ALA A 492 -9.14 -5.06 -17.60
CA ALA A 492 -8.08 -4.07 -17.37
C ALA A 492 -6.68 -4.69 -17.52
N ILE A 493 -6.47 -5.93 -17.08
CA ILE A 493 -5.21 -6.65 -17.25
C ILE A 493 -4.97 -6.99 -18.73
N TYR A 494 -6.00 -7.47 -19.44
CA TYR A 494 -5.90 -7.75 -20.87
C TYR A 494 -5.55 -6.48 -21.67
N GLU A 495 -6.26 -5.37 -21.41
CA GLU A 495 -6.00 -4.07 -22.04
C GLU A 495 -4.60 -3.58 -21.70
N ALA A 496 -4.13 -3.77 -20.47
CA ALA A 496 -2.76 -3.40 -20.11
C ALA A 496 -1.74 -4.14 -20.98
N ILE A 497 -1.86 -5.46 -21.07
CA ILE A 497 -0.93 -6.29 -21.84
C ILE A 497 -0.94 -5.95 -23.33
N GLU A 498 -2.13 -5.82 -23.91
CA GLU A 498 -2.27 -5.62 -25.35
C GLU A 498 -2.05 -4.18 -25.80
N PHE A 499 -2.53 -3.19 -25.03
CA PHE A 499 -2.44 -1.79 -25.43
C PHE A 499 -1.05 -1.23 -25.14
N LEU A 500 -0.39 -1.64 -24.04
CA LEU A 500 0.97 -1.18 -23.73
C LEU A 500 2.06 -1.98 -24.47
N GLU A 501 1.67 -2.96 -25.30
CA GLU A 501 2.57 -3.85 -26.04
C GLU A 501 3.55 -4.60 -25.12
N MET A 502 3.03 -5.19 -24.05
CA MET A 502 3.84 -5.90 -23.06
C MET A 502 4.41 -7.21 -23.63
N HIS A 503 5.64 -7.53 -23.22
CA HIS A 503 6.49 -8.59 -23.78
C HIS A 503 7.02 -9.53 -22.68
N PRO A 504 7.63 -10.68 -23.06
CA PRO A 504 8.29 -11.58 -22.11
C PRO A 504 9.22 -10.84 -21.14
N GLY A 505 9.06 -11.11 -19.83
CA GLY A 505 9.82 -10.43 -18.77
C GLY A 505 9.13 -9.19 -18.18
N ASN A 506 8.03 -8.72 -18.79
CA ASN A 506 7.17 -7.69 -18.19
C ASN A 506 6.30 -8.26 -17.08
N ARG A 507 5.68 -7.36 -16.31
CA ARG A 507 4.92 -7.73 -15.12
C ARG A 507 3.60 -6.98 -15.01
N ILE A 508 2.62 -7.56 -14.34
CA ILE A 508 1.39 -6.87 -13.94
C ILE A 508 1.37 -6.76 -12.43
N GLY A 509 1.14 -5.54 -11.92
CA GLY A 509 0.99 -5.27 -10.50
C GLY A 509 -0.32 -5.85 -9.96
N HIS A 510 -0.24 -6.58 -8.84
CA HIS A 510 -1.33 -7.21 -8.09
C HIS A 510 -2.10 -8.30 -8.84
N ALA A 511 -2.83 -7.96 -9.92
CA ALA A 511 -3.69 -8.86 -10.69
C ALA A 511 -4.67 -9.70 -9.83
N THR A 512 -5.15 -9.15 -8.71
CA THR A 512 -6.07 -9.84 -7.78
C THR A 512 -7.31 -10.38 -8.48
N ALA A 513 -7.80 -9.67 -9.52
CA ALA A 513 -8.91 -10.08 -10.37
C ALA A 513 -8.73 -11.45 -11.04
N LEU A 514 -7.49 -11.93 -11.25
CA LEU A 514 -7.23 -13.26 -11.82
C LEU A 514 -7.19 -14.36 -10.77
N GLY A 515 -6.95 -14.00 -9.52
CA GLY A 515 -6.71 -14.95 -8.44
C GLY A 515 -7.89 -15.13 -7.51
N ILE A 516 -8.62 -14.07 -7.18
CA ILE A 516 -9.71 -14.13 -6.20
C ILE A 516 -10.75 -15.17 -6.59
N GLU A 517 -11.15 -16.00 -5.62
CA GLU A 517 -12.20 -17.01 -5.82
C GLU A 517 -13.53 -16.31 -6.14
N PRO A 518 -14.18 -16.59 -7.30
CA PRO A 518 -15.38 -15.85 -7.71
C PRO A 518 -16.52 -15.89 -6.68
N GLN A 519 -16.73 -17.02 -5.99
CA GLN A 519 -17.72 -17.11 -4.91
C GLN A 519 -17.35 -16.26 -3.69
N LEU A 520 -16.05 -16.15 -3.37
CA LEU A 520 -15.58 -15.29 -2.30
C LEU A 520 -15.83 -13.82 -2.64
N TRP A 521 -15.45 -13.39 -3.84
CA TRP A 521 -15.70 -12.03 -4.33
C TRP A 521 -17.20 -11.69 -4.27
N ARG A 522 -18.07 -12.54 -4.81
CA ARG A 522 -19.52 -12.35 -4.77
C ARG A 522 -20.06 -12.24 -3.34
N LYS A 523 -19.60 -13.09 -2.42
CA LYS A 523 -19.99 -13.04 -1.00
C LYS A 523 -19.62 -11.70 -0.34
N ARG A 524 -18.62 -10.99 -0.85
CA ARG A 524 -18.15 -9.69 -0.32
C ARG A 524 -18.89 -8.52 -0.96
N MET A 525 -19.13 -8.58 -2.27
CA MET A 525 -19.80 -7.50 -3.01
C MET A 525 -21.32 -7.51 -2.87
N GLY A 526 -21.92 -8.69 -2.65
CA GLY A 526 -23.37 -8.88 -2.70
C GLY A 526 -23.84 -9.30 -4.09
N ASP A 527 -25.13 -9.62 -4.23
CA ASP A 527 -25.70 -10.16 -5.47
C ASP A 527 -25.89 -9.12 -6.58
N ARG A 528 -25.77 -7.83 -6.25
CA ARG A 528 -25.99 -6.71 -7.17
C ARG A 528 -24.94 -5.64 -6.97
N VAL A 529 -24.51 -5.05 -8.08
CA VAL A 529 -23.54 -3.93 -8.08
C VAL A 529 -23.99 -2.85 -9.05
N TYR A 530 -23.61 -1.60 -8.77
CA TYR A 530 -23.78 -0.48 -9.69
C TYR A 530 -22.52 -0.31 -10.53
N ILE A 531 -22.67 -0.28 -11.85
CA ILE A 531 -21.58 -0.12 -12.81
C ILE A 531 -21.96 0.88 -13.89
N ARG A 532 -20.96 1.56 -14.47
CA ARG A 532 -21.17 2.44 -15.61
C ARG A 532 -21.56 1.62 -16.84
N GLN A 533 -22.57 2.08 -17.59
CA GLN A 533 -23.05 1.39 -18.80
C GLN A 533 -21.92 1.08 -19.79
N GLY A 534 -21.02 2.03 -20.03
CA GLY A 534 -19.89 1.83 -20.94
C GLY A 534 -18.86 0.84 -20.44
N GLU A 535 -18.59 0.83 -19.13
CA GLU A 535 -17.68 -0.15 -18.53
C GLU A 535 -18.24 -1.56 -18.66
N TRP A 536 -19.56 -1.72 -18.45
CA TRP A 536 -20.21 -3.01 -18.64
C TRP A 536 -20.23 -3.44 -20.10
N LEU A 537 -20.55 -2.55 -21.03
CA LEU A 537 -20.46 -2.85 -22.47
C LEU A 537 -19.06 -3.33 -22.84
N ASP A 538 -18.01 -2.61 -22.42
CA ASP A 538 -16.63 -2.98 -22.72
C ASP A 538 -16.26 -4.34 -22.10
N ASN A 539 -16.73 -4.65 -20.89
CA ASN A 539 -16.55 -5.97 -20.28
C ASN A 539 -17.19 -7.08 -21.12
N LEU A 540 -18.42 -6.89 -21.60
CA LEU A 540 -19.10 -7.91 -22.40
C LEU A 540 -18.47 -8.09 -23.78
N VAL A 541 -18.07 -7.00 -24.44
CA VAL A 541 -17.33 -7.04 -25.71
C VAL A 541 -16.01 -7.79 -25.54
N PHE A 542 -15.29 -7.53 -24.44
CA PHE A 542 -14.06 -8.24 -24.10
C PHE A 542 -14.29 -9.73 -23.89
N VAL A 543 -15.28 -10.13 -23.09
CA VAL A 543 -15.58 -11.54 -22.85
C VAL A 543 -16.00 -12.21 -24.15
N TYR A 544 -16.85 -11.59 -24.97
CA TYR A 544 -17.22 -12.13 -26.28
C TYR A 544 -15.99 -12.38 -27.16
N TYR A 545 -15.05 -11.42 -27.19
CA TYR A 545 -13.77 -11.60 -27.88
C TYR A 545 -12.98 -12.79 -27.32
N LEU A 546 -12.84 -12.93 -25.99
CA LEU A 546 -12.18 -14.11 -25.40
C LEU A 546 -12.87 -15.42 -25.76
N CYS A 547 -14.20 -15.46 -25.83
CA CYS A 547 -14.97 -16.63 -26.23
C CYS A 547 -14.67 -17.05 -27.68
N THR A 548 -14.36 -16.10 -28.56
CA THR A 548 -13.93 -16.40 -29.94
C THR A 548 -12.54 -17.02 -30.01
N LEU A 549 -11.74 -16.89 -28.95
CA LEU A 549 -10.39 -17.45 -28.84
C LEU A 549 -10.33 -18.75 -28.03
N SER A 550 -11.39 -19.11 -27.30
CA SER A 550 -11.42 -20.26 -26.40
C SER A 550 -12.64 -21.13 -26.66
N ARG A 551 -12.40 -22.38 -27.05
CA ARG A 551 -13.46 -23.38 -27.28
C ARG A 551 -14.30 -23.61 -26.01
N GLU A 552 -13.68 -23.57 -24.84
CA GLU A 552 -14.33 -23.80 -23.55
C GLU A 552 -15.33 -22.69 -23.18
N LEU A 553 -15.10 -21.46 -23.64
CA LEU A 553 -15.97 -20.31 -23.38
C LEU A 553 -16.97 -20.05 -24.51
N SER A 554 -16.92 -20.82 -25.60
CA SER A 554 -17.70 -20.54 -26.82
C SER A 554 -19.22 -20.56 -26.62
N HIS A 555 -19.73 -21.29 -25.63
CA HIS A 555 -21.17 -21.31 -25.31
C HIS A 555 -21.68 -19.97 -24.77
N LEU A 556 -20.80 -19.13 -24.23
CA LEU A 556 -21.14 -17.83 -23.69
C LEU A 556 -21.54 -16.82 -24.78
N CYS A 557 -21.01 -16.95 -25.99
CA CYS A 557 -21.23 -16.00 -27.09
C CYS A 557 -22.72 -15.68 -27.26
N TYR A 558 -23.57 -16.71 -27.37
CA TYR A 558 -25.01 -16.54 -27.59
C TYR A 558 -25.70 -15.74 -26.48
N ARG A 559 -25.27 -15.90 -25.21
CA ARG A 559 -25.84 -15.17 -24.07
C ARG A 559 -25.43 -13.69 -24.04
N LEU A 560 -24.31 -13.35 -24.67
CA LEU A 560 -23.72 -12.01 -24.64
C LEU A 560 -24.20 -11.11 -25.79
N GLU A 561 -24.63 -11.67 -26.92
CA GLU A 561 -24.95 -10.90 -28.13
C GLU A 561 -26.04 -9.85 -27.90
N GLN A 562 -27.19 -10.26 -27.37
CA GLN A 562 -28.32 -9.35 -27.17
C GLN A 562 -28.01 -8.26 -26.11
N PRO A 563 -27.43 -8.59 -24.94
CA PRO A 563 -26.97 -7.57 -23.98
C PRO A 563 -25.99 -6.56 -24.58
N ILE A 564 -25.02 -7.01 -25.39
CA ILE A 564 -24.04 -6.13 -26.04
C ILE A 564 -24.75 -5.14 -26.98
N ILE A 565 -25.64 -5.64 -27.84
CA ILE A 565 -26.37 -4.80 -28.80
C ILE A 565 -27.22 -3.75 -28.07
N GLN A 566 -27.97 -4.16 -27.04
CA GLN A 566 -28.83 -3.25 -26.27
C GLN A 566 -28.03 -2.13 -25.57
N LEU A 567 -26.91 -2.48 -24.94
CA LEU A 567 -26.04 -1.49 -24.29
C LEU A 567 -25.38 -0.56 -25.32
N PHE A 568 -24.98 -1.11 -26.47
CA PHE A 568 -24.39 -0.33 -27.55
C PHE A 568 -25.38 0.71 -28.08
N GLU A 569 -26.60 0.30 -28.42
CA GLU A 569 -27.66 1.20 -28.91
C GLU A 569 -28.01 2.28 -27.88
N ALA A 570 -28.03 1.92 -26.58
CA ALA A 570 -28.28 2.88 -25.51
C ALA A 570 -27.16 3.92 -25.34
N ILE A 571 -25.90 3.56 -25.66
CA ILE A 571 -24.76 4.47 -25.55
C ILE A 571 -24.61 5.33 -26.81
N TYR A 572 -24.75 4.71 -27.98
CA TYR A 572 -24.52 5.29 -29.30
C TYR A 572 -25.82 5.46 -30.07
N GLU A 573 -26.75 6.25 -29.52
CA GLU A 573 -28.14 6.46 -30.01
C GLU A 573 -28.29 6.75 -31.52
N SER A 574 -27.24 7.22 -32.20
CA SER A 574 -27.22 7.54 -33.63
C SER A 574 -26.60 6.47 -34.53
N MET A 575 -26.17 5.33 -33.98
CA MET A 575 -25.47 4.27 -34.72
C MET A 575 -26.24 2.95 -34.67
N GLU A 576 -26.92 2.63 -35.76
CA GLU A 576 -27.59 1.34 -35.94
C GLU A 576 -26.73 0.37 -36.78
N SER A 577 -26.99 -0.93 -36.65
CA SER A 577 -26.42 -1.99 -37.52
C SER A 577 -24.89 -2.19 -37.45
N VAL A 578 -24.28 -2.00 -36.28
CA VAL A 578 -22.87 -2.32 -36.04
C VAL A 578 -22.72 -3.77 -35.60
N SER A 579 -21.87 -4.54 -36.28
CA SER A 579 -21.56 -5.92 -35.84
C SER A 579 -20.69 -5.93 -34.58
N ILE A 580 -20.82 -6.95 -33.74
CA ILE A 580 -19.95 -7.13 -32.55
C ILE A 580 -18.47 -7.18 -32.96
N GLN A 581 -18.14 -7.74 -34.13
CA GLN A 581 -16.78 -7.72 -34.66
C GLN A 581 -16.27 -6.29 -34.96
N GLY A 582 -17.16 -5.41 -35.44
CA GLY A 582 -16.86 -3.98 -35.59
C GLY A 582 -16.62 -3.30 -34.24
N MET A 583 -17.42 -3.63 -33.22
CA MET A 583 -17.23 -3.13 -31.85
C MET A 583 -15.88 -3.58 -31.26
N ILE A 584 -15.52 -4.86 -31.41
CA ILE A 584 -14.22 -5.41 -30.99
C ILE A 584 -13.07 -4.68 -31.69
N SER A 585 -13.20 -4.47 -33.00
CA SER A 585 -12.17 -3.78 -33.79
C SER A 585 -12.00 -2.34 -33.31
N ALA A 586 -13.09 -1.64 -33.00
CA ALA A 586 -13.07 -0.27 -32.52
C ALA A 586 -12.51 -0.15 -31.10
N TRP A 587 -12.86 -1.11 -30.22
CA TRP A 587 -12.26 -1.23 -28.89
C TRP A 587 -10.73 -1.42 -28.98
N LYS A 588 -10.25 -2.28 -29.88
CA LYS A 588 -8.81 -2.48 -30.10
C LYS A 588 -8.08 -1.26 -30.67
N LEU A 589 -8.76 -0.37 -31.40
CA LEU A 589 -8.15 0.88 -31.87
C LEU A 589 -7.88 1.88 -30.75
N ARG A 590 -8.49 1.73 -29.56
CA ARG A 590 -8.33 2.68 -28.46
C ARG A 590 -6.91 2.79 -27.93
N LYS A 591 -6.03 1.82 -28.25
CA LYS A 591 -4.59 1.89 -27.93
C LYS A 591 -3.86 3.01 -28.67
N TYR A 592 -4.33 3.44 -29.83
CA TYR A 592 -3.67 4.49 -30.63
C TYR A 592 -3.92 5.88 -30.04
N ASP A 593 -3.02 6.83 -30.32
CA ASP A 593 -3.13 8.18 -29.79
C ASP A 593 -4.27 8.99 -30.47
N PRO A 594 -5.30 9.45 -29.73
CA PRO A 594 -6.36 10.31 -30.28
C PRO A 594 -5.85 11.59 -30.95
N PHE A 595 -4.71 12.15 -30.51
CA PHE A 595 -4.14 13.35 -31.13
C PHE A 595 -3.80 13.10 -32.61
N ILE A 596 -3.30 11.90 -32.92
CA ILE A 596 -2.88 11.52 -34.27
C ILE A 596 -4.07 10.93 -35.03
N ALA A 597 -4.78 9.98 -34.40
CA ALA A 597 -5.86 9.23 -35.04
C ALA A 597 -7.02 10.12 -35.52
N PHE A 598 -7.25 11.27 -34.87
CA PHE A 598 -8.30 12.23 -35.24
C PHE A 598 -7.77 13.48 -35.94
N GLY A 599 -6.48 13.52 -36.33
CA GLY A 599 -5.89 14.63 -37.08
C GLY A 599 -5.76 15.94 -36.31
N TRP A 600 -5.67 15.90 -34.97
CA TRP A 600 -5.41 17.08 -34.14
C TRP A 600 -3.94 17.51 -34.24
N GLU A 601 -3.06 16.54 -34.46
CA GLU A 601 -1.64 16.73 -34.69
C GLU A 601 -1.20 15.98 -35.94
N GLU A 602 -0.49 16.68 -36.82
CA GLU A 602 0.16 16.05 -37.96
C GLU A 602 1.56 15.57 -37.58
N PRO A 603 1.86 14.26 -37.71
CA PRO A 603 3.18 13.72 -37.41
C PRO A 603 4.30 14.41 -38.18
N SER A 604 5.37 14.79 -37.47
CA SER A 604 6.60 15.27 -38.12
C SER A 604 7.22 14.18 -38.99
N ILE A 605 7.85 14.57 -40.11
CA ILE A 605 8.62 13.64 -40.96
C ILE A 605 9.78 12.94 -40.20
N PHE A 606 10.19 13.50 -39.06
CA PHE A 606 11.25 12.94 -38.20
C PHE A 606 10.69 12.10 -37.02
N ASP A 607 9.38 12.07 -36.80
CA ASP A 607 8.76 11.23 -35.76
C ASP A 607 8.19 9.94 -36.38
N GLY A 608 9.06 8.94 -36.55
CA GLY A 608 8.68 7.65 -37.11
C GLY A 608 7.61 6.89 -36.31
N PHE A 609 7.53 7.10 -34.98
CA PHE A 609 6.48 6.50 -34.17
C PHE A 609 5.12 7.11 -34.51
N ALA A 610 5.03 8.44 -34.54
CA ALA A 610 3.77 9.13 -34.82
C ALA A 610 3.28 8.88 -36.26
N GLN A 611 4.19 8.70 -37.22
CA GLN A 611 3.84 8.28 -38.58
C GLN A 611 3.25 6.87 -38.61
N GLU A 612 3.84 5.93 -37.86
CA GLU A 612 3.35 4.56 -37.78
C GLU A 612 1.98 4.49 -37.08
N GLU A 613 1.77 5.27 -36.00
CA GLU A 613 0.46 5.46 -35.39
C GLU A 613 -0.58 5.88 -36.43
N LYS A 614 -0.27 6.92 -37.22
CA LYS A 614 -1.17 7.43 -38.25
C LYS A 614 -1.49 6.35 -39.29
N ARG A 615 -0.47 5.69 -39.85
CA ARG A 615 -0.63 4.63 -40.85
C ARG A 615 -1.55 3.50 -40.34
N LEU A 616 -1.26 2.97 -39.15
CA LEU A 616 -2.02 1.87 -38.56
C LEU A 616 -3.47 2.24 -38.27
N THR A 617 -3.72 3.50 -37.86
CA THR A 617 -5.09 3.98 -37.66
C THR A 617 -5.83 4.17 -38.97
N GLU A 618 -5.18 4.67 -40.04
CA GLU A 618 -5.77 4.88 -41.36
C GLU A 618 -6.06 3.57 -42.11
N GLU A 619 -5.30 2.51 -41.86
CA GLU A 619 -5.52 1.16 -42.41
C GLU A 619 -6.78 0.48 -41.86
N ALA A 620 -7.29 0.94 -40.72
CA ALA A 620 -8.54 0.43 -40.17
C ALA A 620 -9.74 0.83 -41.04
N ASN A 621 -10.70 -0.08 -41.18
CA ASN A 621 -11.90 0.19 -41.97
C ASN A 621 -12.67 1.42 -41.44
N GLU A 622 -13.40 2.09 -42.33
CA GLU A 622 -14.07 3.36 -42.04
C GLU A 622 -15.05 3.25 -40.87
N GLN A 623 -15.88 2.21 -40.82
CA GLN A 623 -16.84 2.00 -39.72
C GLN A 623 -16.13 1.90 -38.36
N THR A 624 -14.97 1.23 -38.30
CA THR A 624 -14.18 1.07 -37.07
C THR A 624 -13.59 2.40 -36.61
N ARG A 625 -13.08 3.22 -37.55
CA ARG A 625 -12.55 4.56 -37.24
C ARG A 625 -13.66 5.50 -36.74
N VAL A 626 -14.84 5.44 -37.35
CA VAL A 626 -16.01 6.21 -36.92
C VAL A 626 -16.44 5.81 -35.50
N LEU A 627 -16.46 4.52 -35.18
CA LEU A 627 -16.78 4.03 -33.83
C LEU A 627 -15.74 4.45 -32.80
N TYR A 628 -14.46 4.38 -33.15
CA TYR A 628 -13.39 4.84 -32.28
C TYR A 628 -13.51 6.35 -31.97
N SER A 629 -13.80 7.17 -32.98
CA SER A 629 -14.10 8.59 -32.76
C SER A 629 -15.35 8.80 -31.89
N ALA A 630 -16.42 8.04 -32.15
CA ALA A 630 -17.67 8.16 -31.39
C ALA A 630 -17.51 7.82 -29.90
N TYR A 631 -16.61 6.89 -29.54
CA TYR A 631 -16.28 6.58 -28.14
C TYR A 631 -15.84 7.81 -27.34
N HIS A 632 -15.24 8.79 -28.00
CA HIS A 632 -14.77 10.05 -27.40
C HIS A 632 -15.78 11.20 -27.49
N SER A 633 -16.93 11.01 -28.13
CA SER A 633 -17.96 12.05 -28.25
C SER A 633 -18.65 12.35 -26.91
N ALA A 634 -19.08 13.61 -26.70
CA ALA A 634 -19.79 14.04 -25.49
C ALA A 634 -21.03 13.17 -25.20
N GLY A 635 -21.82 12.85 -26.24
CA GLY A 635 -23.02 12.02 -26.11
C GLY A 635 -22.70 10.61 -25.61
N ALA A 636 -21.70 9.96 -26.22
CA ALA A 636 -21.27 8.64 -25.77
C ALA A 636 -20.67 8.68 -24.36
N ILE A 637 -19.87 9.70 -24.01
CA ILE A 637 -19.31 9.85 -22.64
C ILE A 637 -20.43 10.00 -21.61
N LYS A 638 -21.43 10.83 -21.90
CA LYS A 638 -22.60 11.03 -21.03
C LYS A 638 -23.38 9.74 -20.84
N ASN A 639 -23.74 9.06 -21.94
CA ASN A 639 -24.53 7.84 -21.87
C ASN A 639 -23.75 6.70 -21.22
N SER A 640 -22.48 6.51 -21.59
CA SER A 640 -21.59 5.51 -20.97
C SER A 640 -21.40 5.72 -19.46
N SER A 641 -21.50 6.96 -18.97
CA SER A 641 -21.34 7.29 -17.55
C SER A 641 -22.58 7.05 -16.69
N LYS A 642 -23.74 6.76 -17.30
CA LYS A 642 -24.96 6.40 -16.56
C LYS A 642 -24.70 5.12 -15.76
N LEU A 643 -25.09 5.11 -14.49
CA LEU A 643 -25.02 3.91 -13.65
C LEU A 643 -26.21 3.00 -13.94
N ILE A 644 -25.94 1.71 -14.09
CA ILE A 644 -26.93 0.64 -14.13
C ILE A 644 -26.66 -0.32 -12.98
N GLU A 645 -27.73 -0.94 -12.49
CA GLU A 645 -27.62 -2.05 -11.55
C GLU A 645 -27.59 -3.36 -12.34
N ILE A 646 -26.62 -4.21 -12.05
CA ILE A 646 -26.52 -5.56 -12.64
C ILE A 646 -26.48 -6.59 -11.52
N LYS A 647 -26.90 -7.84 -11.79
CA LYS A 647 -26.57 -8.94 -10.87
C LYS A 647 -25.15 -9.44 -11.15
N THR A 648 -24.43 -9.79 -10.09
CA THR A 648 -23.04 -10.26 -10.17
C THR A 648 -22.86 -11.59 -10.90
N ASP A 649 -23.93 -12.37 -11.06
CA ASP A 649 -23.95 -13.67 -11.71
C ASP A 649 -24.95 -13.76 -12.88
N GLU A 650 -25.44 -12.61 -13.38
CA GLU A 650 -26.53 -12.60 -14.37
C GLU A 650 -26.14 -13.27 -15.68
N LEU A 651 -24.97 -12.90 -16.20
CA LEU A 651 -24.49 -13.32 -17.52
C LEU A 651 -23.42 -14.38 -17.46
N LEU A 652 -22.67 -14.47 -16.35
CA LEU A 652 -21.65 -15.50 -16.11
C LEU A 652 -21.77 -15.94 -14.66
N ASP A 653 -21.86 -17.24 -14.43
CA ASP A 653 -21.79 -17.78 -13.07
C ASP A 653 -20.35 -17.83 -12.55
N ALA A 654 -20.18 -18.29 -11.31
CA ALA A 654 -18.89 -18.31 -10.65
C ALA A 654 -17.87 -19.27 -11.31
N GLU A 655 -18.32 -20.37 -11.93
CA GLU A 655 -17.41 -21.28 -12.65
C GLU A 655 -17.00 -20.66 -13.99
N GLU A 656 -17.94 -20.04 -14.71
CA GLU A 656 -17.64 -19.35 -15.97
C GLU A 656 -16.71 -18.15 -15.75
N LEU A 657 -16.86 -17.41 -14.64
CA LEU A 657 -15.91 -16.39 -14.22
C LEU A 657 -14.53 -16.97 -13.95
N ARG A 658 -14.44 -18.14 -13.29
CA ARG A 658 -13.18 -18.86 -13.07
C ARG A 658 -12.51 -19.22 -14.40
N LEU A 659 -13.27 -19.70 -15.37
CA LEU A 659 -12.75 -20.05 -16.69
C LEU A 659 -12.20 -18.82 -17.44
N VAL A 660 -12.85 -17.66 -17.32
CA VAL A 660 -12.33 -16.40 -17.87
C VAL A 660 -11.03 -15.98 -17.19
N GLN A 661 -10.92 -16.11 -15.86
CA GLN A 661 -9.67 -15.88 -15.13
C GLN A 661 -8.55 -16.82 -15.59
N ASN A 662 -8.84 -18.12 -15.69
CA ASN A 662 -7.90 -19.15 -16.11
C ASN A 662 -7.39 -18.86 -17.53
N ARG A 663 -8.29 -18.53 -18.46
CA ARG A 663 -7.88 -18.18 -19.83
C ARG A 663 -6.98 -16.94 -19.87
N MET A 664 -7.21 -15.96 -18.99
CA MET A 664 -6.35 -14.79 -18.90
C MET A 664 -4.96 -15.14 -18.34
N ILE A 665 -4.89 -16.02 -17.34
CA ILE A 665 -3.61 -16.55 -16.83
C ILE A 665 -2.84 -17.28 -17.94
N ASP A 666 -3.51 -18.10 -18.76
CA ASP A 666 -2.87 -18.76 -19.90
C ASP A 666 -2.26 -17.75 -20.87
N ILE A 667 -2.99 -16.68 -21.21
CA ILE A 667 -2.47 -15.60 -22.08
C ILE A 667 -1.21 -14.96 -21.47
N MET A 668 -1.19 -14.72 -20.15
CA MET A 668 -0.02 -14.18 -19.46
C MET A 668 1.17 -15.15 -19.50
N ASN A 669 0.93 -16.44 -19.28
CA ASN A 669 1.93 -17.50 -19.32
C ASN A 669 2.50 -17.70 -20.74
N GLU A 670 1.64 -17.71 -21.76
CA GLU A 670 2.03 -17.76 -23.19
C GLU A 670 2.96 -16.59 -23.54
N LYS A 671 2.67 -15.39 -23.02
CA LYS A 671 3.50 -14.18 -23.18
C LYS A 671 4.67 -14.09 -22.20
N LYS A 672 4.80 -15.02 -21.25
CA LYS A 672 5.82 -15.03 -20.18
C LYS A 672 5.84 -13.72 -19.39
N ILE A 673 4.66 -13.22 -19.02
CA ILE A 673 4.47 -12.04 -18.18
C ILE A 673 4.22 -12.52 -16.75
N ALA A 674 4.95 -11.96 -15.79
CA ALA A 674 4.78 -12.30 -14.37
C ALA A 674 3.72 -11.43 -13.68
N ILE A 675 3.23 -11.90 -12.54
CA ILE A 675 2.36 -11.15 -11.64
C ILE A 675 3.16 -10.76 -10.40
N GLU A 676 3.06 -9.49 -10.00
CA GLU A 676 3.63 -8.99 -8.75
C GLU A 676 2.58 -9.17 -7.65
N THR A 677 2.87 -9.98 -6.63
CA THR A 677 1.98 -10.19 -5.48
C THR A 677 2.50 -9.44 -4.26
N LEU A 678 1.57 -8.80 -3.54
CA LEU A 678 1.86 -7.93 -2.40
C LEU A 678 0.92 -8.31 -1.26
N PRO A 679 1.17 -9.42 -0.55
CA PRO A 679 0.21 -10.05 0.34
C PRO A 679 -0.45 -9.09 1.34
N SER A 680 0.33 -8.26 2.06
CA SER A 680 -0.25 -7.31 3.04
C SER A 680 -1.14 -6.27 2.38
N SER A 681 -0.72 -5.72 1.23
CA SER A 681 -1.51 -4.75 0.45
C SER A 681 -2.79 -5.39 -0.07
N ASN A 682 -2.69 -6.57 -0.70
CA ASN A 682 -3.82 -7.32 -1.23
C ASN A 682 -4.87 -7.63 -0.15
N VAL A 683 -4.44 -8.06 1.05
CA VAL A 683 -5.36 -8.34 2.17
C VAL A 683 -6.09 -7.08 2.67
N ARG A 684 -5.51 -5.89 2.48
CA ARG A 684 -6.07 -4.63 3.00
C ARG A 684 -6.87 -3.85 1.97
N ILE A 685 -6.44 -3.84 0.72
CA ILE A 685 -7.11 -3.14 -0.37
C ILE A 685 -8.22 -4.00 -0.96
N SER A 686 -7.96 -5.29 -1.21
CA SER A 686 -8.94 -6.18 -1.85
C SER A 686 -9.94 -6.80 -0.86
N HIS A 687 -10.76 -7.73 -1.35
CA HIS A 687 -11.93 -8.24 -0.64
C HIS A 687 -11.65 -9.36 0.40
N TYR A 688 -10.39 -9.52 0.83
CA TYR A 688 -9.98 -10.53 1.79
C TYR A 688 -10.19 -10.07 3.23
N LYS A 689 -10.50 -11.00 4.14
CA LYS A 689 -10.54 -10.72 5.59
C LYS A 689 -9.20 -10.95 6.27
N ASN A 690 -8.43 -11.90 5.76
CA ASN A 690 -7.14 -12.34 6.31
C ASN A 690 -6.35 -13.10 5.24
N TYR A 691 -5.09 -13.42 5.55
CA TYR A 691 -4.17 -14.14 4.66
C TYR A 691 -4.67 -15.53 4.26
N SER A 692 -5.44 -16.25 5.09
CA SER A 692 -5.94 -17.58 4.71
C SER A 692 -6.95 -17.56 3.56
N GLU A 693 -7.51 -16.40 3.22
CA GLU A 693 -8.40 -16.23 2.06
C GLU A 693 -7.64 -15.81 0.78
N HIS A 694 -6.31 -15.65 0.85
CA HIS A 694 -5.52 -15.04 -0.22
C HIS A 694 -5.45 -15.91 -1.48
N HIS A 695 -5.50 -15.27 -2.66
CA HIS A 695 -5.52 -15.95 -3.95
C HIS A 695 -4.26 -16.74 -4.29
N LEU A 696 -3.14 -16.48 -3.61
CA LEU A 696 -1.90 -17.26 -3.82
C LEU A 696 -2.12 -18.75 -3.60
N LEU A 697 -3.02 -19.14 -2.70
CA LEU A 697 -3.35 -20.55 -2.50
C LEU A 697 -3.92 -21.19 -3.77
N ARG A 698 -4.76 -20.46 -4.52
CA ARG A 698 -5.25 -20.89 -5.82
C ARG A 698 -4.14 -20.95 -6.85
N TRP A 699 -3.33 -19.90 -6.96
CA TRP A 699 -2.22 -19.84 -7.94
C TRP A 699 -1.16 -20.92 -7.73
N PHE A 700 -1.00 -21.44 -6.51
CA PHE A 700 -0.12 -22.58 -6.21
C PHE A 700 -0.83 -23.95 -6.29
N GLY A 701 -2.05 -23.99 -6.82
CA GLY A 701 -2.81 -25.21 -7.09
C GLY A 701 -3.43 -25.86 -5.85
N PHE A 702 -3.65 -25.12 -4.75
CA PHE A 702 -4.28 -25.66 -3.53
C PHE A 702 -5.80 -25.62 -3.55
N SER A 703 -6.43 -24.77 -4.38
CA SER A 703 -7.89 -24.75 -4.57
C SER A 703 -8.36 -25.83 -5.56
N ARG A 704 -7.77 -25.84 -6.76
CA ARG A 704 -8.07 -26.76 -7.86
C ARG A 704 -6.78 -27.03 -8.63
N GLU A 705 -6.39 -28.30 -8.74
CA GLU A 705 -5.09 -28.67 -9.33
C GLU A 705 -4.98 -28.35 -10.83
N ASP A 706 -6.11 -28.38 -11.54
CA ASP A 706 -6.17 -28.13 -12.99
C ASP A 706 -6.14 -26.63 -13.37
N ASP A 707 -6.20 -25.72 -12.39
CA ASP A 707 -6.09 -24.29 -12.69
C ASP A 707 -4.68 -23.96 -13.20
N PRO A 708 -4.55 -23.10 -14.22
CA PRO A 708 -3.24 -22.65 -14.67
C PRO A 708 -2.56 -21.80 -13.58
N GLN A 709 -1.28 -22.07 -13.36
CA GLN A 709 -0.48 -21.38 -12.36
C GLN A 709 0.29 -20.22 -13.02
N PRO A 710 0.10 -18.97 -12.58
CA PRO A 710 0.84 -17.84 -13.12
C PRO A 710 2.29 -17.82 -12.61
N ILE A 711 3.16 -17.12 -13.34
CA ILE A 711 4.49 -16.78 -12.85
C ILE A 711 4.36 -15.65 -11.83
N VAL A 712 4.78 -15.88 -10.58
CA VAL A 712 4.62 -14.91 -9.48
C VAL A 712 5.97 -14.38 -9.00
N VAL A 713 6.04 -13.07 -8.75
CA VAL A 713 7.12 -12.39 -8.03
C VAL A 713 6.56 -11.64 -6.82
N VAL A 714 7.38 -11.43 -5.79
CA VAL A 714 6.92 -10.82 -4.53
C VAL A 714 7.40 -9.37 -4.41
N GLY A 715 6.53 -8.50 -3.89
CA GLY A 715 6.91 -7.17 -3.41
C GLY A 715 6.16 -6.75 -2.14
N SER A 716 6.49 -5.56 -1.62
CA SER A 716 6.01 -5.08 -0.30
C SER A 716 5.25 -3.75 -0.30
N ASP A 717 5.10 -3.11 -1.47
CA ASP A 717 4.24 -1.95 -1.70
C ASP A 717 4.61 -0.72 -0.85
N ASP A 718 3.66 -0.09 -0.17
CA ASP A 718 3.84 0.96 0.83
C ASP A 718 4.08 0.37 2.23
N THR A 719 5.31 -0.10 2.46
CA THR A 719 5.75 -0.78 3.70
C THR A 719 5.35 -0.10 5.01
N GLY A 720 5.36 1.24 5.06
CA GLY A 720 4.98 2.02 6.24
C GLY A 720 3.46 2.09 6.45
N ILE A 721 2.67 2.08 5.37
CA ILE A 721 1.20 2.08 5.41
C ILE A 721 0.65 0.70 5.75
N PHE A 722 1.28 -0.39 5.28
CA PHE A 722 0.84 -1.76 5.55
C PHE A 722 1.54 -2.44 6.73
N MET A 723 2.50 -1.75 7.37
CA MET A 723 3.27 -2.22 8.53
C MET A 723 4.02 -3.52 8.25
N THR A 724 4.73 -3.56 7.12
CA THR A 724 5.39 -4.77 6.61
C THR A 724 6.76 -4.46 6.02
N ASN A 725 7.50 -5.50 5.65
CA ASN A 725 8.72 -5.44 4.85
C ASN A 725 8.79 -6.72 4.00
N LEU A 726 9.70 -6.77 3.03
CA LEU A 726 9.77 -7.90 2.10
C LEU A 726 9.92 -9.26 2.81
N ARG A 727 10.72 -9.34 3.89
CA ARG A 727 10.84 -10.58 4.66
C ARG A 727 9.51 -11.00 5.27
N ASN A 728 8.73 -10.05 5.77
CA ASN A 728 7.40 -10.32 6.33
C ASN A 728 6.39 -10.73 5.26
N GLU A 729 6.48 -10.22 4.03
CA GLU A 729 5.66 -10.72 2.91
C GLU A 729 5.95 -12.20 2.63
N TYR A 730 7.22 -12.58 2.50
CA TYR A 730 7.62 -13.98 2.36
C TYR A 730 7.20 -14.83 3.57
N ALA A 731 7.26 -14.29 4.80
CA ALA A 731 6.79 -14.97 5.99
C ALA A 731 5.26 -15.22 5.95
N HIS A 732 4.46 -14.25 5.52
CA HIS A 732 3.01 -14.44 5.33
C HIS A 732 2.74 -15.53 4.29
N ILE A 733 3.45 -15.50 3.16
CA ILE A 733 3.34 -16.54 2.12
C ILE A 733 3.64 -17.93 2.68
N PHE A 734 4.74 -18.07 3.41
CA PHE A 734 5.09 -19.34 4.04
C PHE A 734 4.02 -19.82 5.03
N GLN A 735 3.53 -18.93 5.89
CA GLN A 735 2.50 -19.22 6.89
C GLN A 735 1.13 -19.56 6.28
N MET A 736 0.85 -19.13 5.04
CA MET A 736 -0.33 -19.57 4.29
C MET A 736 -0.18 -20.99 3.72
N ILE A 737 1.01 -21.30 3.20
CA ILE A 737 1.24 -22.53 2.42
C ILE A 737 1.53 -23.74 3.32
N GLU A 738 2.35 -23.58 4.36
CA GLU A 738 2.78 -24.70 5.21
C GLU A 738 1.60 -25.46 5.81
N PRO A 739 0.58 -24.81 6.43
CA PRO A 739 -0.56 -25.51 6.99
C PRO A 739 -1.48 -26.16 5.94
N THR A 740 -1.51 -25.60 4.72
CA THR A 740 -2.32 -26.09 3.60
C THR A 740 -1.65 -27.28 2.89
N SER A 741 -0.37 -27.52 3.16
CA SER A 741 0.42 -28.53 2.48
C SER A 741 1.37 -29.24 3.45
N ASN A 742 2.66 -29.25 3.14
CA ASN A 742 3.70 -29.71 4.05
C ASN A 742 4.93 -28.82 3.88
N TYR A 743 5.82 -28.88 4.87
CA TYR A 743 7.04 -28.07 4.91
C TYR A 743 7.87 -28.16 3.62
N SER A 744 8.04 -29.36 3.04
CA SER A 744 8.82 -29.53 1.82
C SER A 744 8.20 -28.84 0.61
N LYS A 745 6.87 -28.89 0.46
CA LYS A 745 6.17 -28.18 -0.63
C LYS A 745 6.23 -26.67 -0.42
N ALA A 746 6.07 -26.19 0.82
CA ALA A 746 6.22 -24.77 1.14
C ALA A 746 7.61 -24.25 0.76
N VAL A 747 8.68 -24.96 1.17
CA VAL A 747 10.06 -24.62 0.81
C VAL A 747 10.28 -24.53 -0.70
N LYS A 748 9.76 -25.48 -1.48
CA LYS A 748 9.88 -25.45 -2.96
C LYS A 748 9.20 -24.23 -3.58
N ILE A 749 8.03 -23.86 -3.08
CA ILE A 749 7.34 -22.64 -3.57
C ILE A 749 8.16 -21.40 -3.21
N MET A 750 8.76 -21.34 -2.02
CA MET A 750 9.65 -20.24 -1.64
C MET A 750 10.89 -20.15 -2.55
N GLU A 751 11.51 -21.27 -2.90
CA GLU A 751 12.61 -21.33 -3.87
C GLU A 751 12.20 -20.77 -5.23
N GLU A 752 11.03 -21.16 -5.70
CA GLU A 752 10.48 -20.70 -6.97
C GLU A 752 10.20 -19.21 -6.96
N LEU A 753 9.59 -18.67 -5.90
CA LEU A 753 9.33 -17.23 -5.76
C LEU A 753 10.63 -16.43 -5.76
N VAL A 754 11.64 -16.84 -4.99
CA VAL A 754 12.95 -16.18 -4.94
C VAL A 754 13.64 -16.22 -6.32
N LYS A 755 13.56 -17.37 -6.99
CA LYS A 755 14.09 -17.54 -8.35
C LYS A 755 13.35 -16.63 -9.35
N ASN A 756 12.03 -16.61 -9.32
CA ASN A 756 11.20 -15.79 -10.20
C ASN A 756 11.49 -14.31 -9.99
N SER A 757 11.53 -13.82 -8.74
CA SER A 757 11.90 -12.43 -8.44
C SER A 757 13.30 -12.07 -8.95
N LYS A 758 14.24 -13.02 -9.04
CA LYS A 758 15.55 -12.79 -9.67
C LYS A 758 15.49 -12.76 -11.20
N VAL A 759 14.71 -13.65 -11.81
CA VAL A 759 14.59 -13.80 -13.28
C VAL A 759 13.79 -12.63 -13.87
N TYR A 760 12.73 -12.22 -13.19
CA TYR A 760 11.79 -11.18 -13.64
C TYR A 760 12.09 -9.81 -13.03
N GLY A 761 13.04 -9.71 -12.09
CA GLY A 761 13.54 -8.43 -11.61
C GLY A 761 14.21 -7.64 -12.75
N PHE A 762 13.83 -6.38 -12.91
CA PHE A 762 14.33 -5.54 -14.00
C PHE A 762 15.83 -5.32 -13.88
N GLN A 763 16.52 -5.46 -14.99
CA GLN A 763 17.94 -5.16 -15.10
C GLN A 763 18.11 -3.95 -16.00
N LYS A 764 19.24 -3.26 -15.87
CA LYS A 764 19.54 -2.16 -16.78
C LYS A 764 19.57 -2.70 -18.21
N CYS A 765 18.77 -2.12 -19.08
CA CYS A 765 18.90 -2.34 -20.51
C CYS A 765 20.22 -1.69 -20.95
N ASP A 766 21.13 -2.45 -21.56
CA ASP A 766 22.36 -1.92 -22.15
C ASP A 766 22.03 -1.04 -23.36
N PHE A 767 21.64 0.21 -23.13
CA PHE A 767 21.50 1.20 -24.19
C PHE A 767 22.86 1.82 -24.48
N GLY A 768 23.65 1.09 -25.26
CA GLY A 768 24.85 1.56 -25.92
C GLY A 768 24.91 0.93 -27.31
N CYS A 769 24.96 1.75 -28.35
CA CYS A 769 25.05 1.40 -29.77
C CYS A 769 23.76 1.05 -30.52
N CYS A 770 22.78 1.96 -30.59
CA CYS A 770 21.92 2.07 -31.77
C CYS A 770 21.44 3.52 -31.95
N GLY A 771 22.32 4.36 -32.51
CA GLY A 771 21.88 5.49 -33.33
C GLY A 771 21.33 4.97 -34.65
N THR A 772 20.25 4.19 -34.60
CA THR A 772 19.42 3.82 -35.76
C THR A 772 18.13 3.19 -35.22
N PRO A 773 16.94 3.67 -35.62
CA PRO A 773 15.71 2.92 -35.34
C PRO A 773 15.87 1.54 -35.96
N ILE A 774 15.55 0.49 -35.19
CA ILE A 774 15.36 -0.84 -35.76
C ILE A 774 14.21 -0.70 -36.75
N ARG A 775 14.54 -0.57 -38.05
CA ARG A 775 13.59 -0.78 -39.14
C ARG A 775 13.11 -2.22 -39.00
N ARG A 776 11.88 -2.40 -38.51
CA ARG A 776 11.07 -3.55 -38.90
C ARG A 776 10.53 -3.32 -40.29
#